data_AF-A0A7C1YB20-F1
#
_entry.id   AF-A0A7C1YB20-F1
#
_cell.length_a   1.000
_cell.length_b   1.000
_cell.length_c   1.000
_cell.angle_alpha   90.00
_cell.angle_beta   90.00
_cell.angle_gamma   90.00
#
_symmetry.space_group_name_H-M   'P 1'
#
loop_
_entity.id
_entity.type
_entity.pdbx_description
1 polymer ?
#
loop_
_entity_poly.entity_id
_entity_poly.type
_entity_poly.pdbx_seq_one_letter_code
_entity_poly.pdbx_strand_id
1 'polypeptide(L)'
;MMTRRATTRALVLFASAWLLLASAATSEACFSIVVGKKASAAGYVIMGHNEDDGAPQVVNHHKVPRKDYPPGAKVILHNGGTLDQVPQTWSYIWSEMPGMLFSDSYINEWGVSIASDNCPSREDKPEITDGGIGYMLRALVAQRARTSREGVLLAGRLVEQFGYIASGRTYIICDPDEGWLFCVVNGKHWLAKRVADDEIAMVANTYTVREVDVSDTENVLASDDIVDYAKSRGWYDPKEDGPFDFAEVYANPGSAVHPSNLNRHRSGLNYVTAEPIPLGAELPFSVVPESKANVGTLMEVLRHDNMSKQASPSDGPEEGFCRICSGMTQTSFVAQLRRGMPADIGILYWATLAPPRTSIYIPFYFGISDFPAGYRSISKRPSMDFFSQKTGRPFKADPHEAFWTFSNFRDKVSNVSEESFARVSARLEQIESRALAAQESFEEKASRLHARDRAASAQTLTKFSDGIYLSCLEAMENIINDIADSELRMKASELAHKYLIVDTHQDVPYRLRKKMEDISKRTTGGNFDYPRAREGGLDAVFMAAYVPPDYEQKGGAFAFANEEIDTVEGFARDWPGKFVMARSANEIREQFGCGKISLAIGIENGAPIEGDLANVKYFYDRGVRYITLAHSECNHICDSSFDEKRKWHGLSPFGKKVVAEMNRLGMIVDVSHVSDETFYQVMEISKAPVVATHSSCRHFTPGWERNMDDEMIKLLAKKGGVIQITFGSMFVNGKVNKEFPAKRKHIREYIKAHNLQGDQKDKYAKAYLKENPYSQADVADVAAHIDHAVKLVGIDHV
;
A
#
# COMPACT_ATOMS: atom_id res chain seq x y z
N MET A 1 -23.63 70.14 -34.27
CA MET A 1 -25.03 69.77 -34.57
C MET A 1 -25.27 68.39 -33.96
N MET A 2 -26.35 68.21 -33.20
CA MET A 2 -27.04 66.93 -32.84
C MET A 2 -26.27 65.59 -33.00
N THR A 3 -26.21 64.59 -32.10
CA THR A 3 -26.75 64.26 -30.75
C THR A 3 -26.64 62.73 -30.66
N ARG A 4 -26.46 62.17 -29.44
CA ARG A 4 -26.73 60.75 -29.05
C ARG A 4 -25.79 59.72 -29.74
N ARG A 5 -25.47 58.54 -29.20
CA ARG A 5 -25.66 57.82 -27.91
C ARG A 5 -24.46 56.83 -27.80
N ALA A 6 -23.97 56.37 -26.64
CA ALA A 6 -24.34 56.61 -25.24
C ALA A 6 -23.12 56.44 -24.28
N THR A 7 -23.39 56.71 -23.00
CA THR A 7 -22.59 56.59 -21.76
C THR A 7 -22.32 55.18 -21.25
N THR A 8 -21.08 54.95 -20.75
CA THR A 8 -20.67 54.40 -19.42
C THR A 8 -19.60 53.29 -19.50
N ARG A 9 -18.63 53.32 -18.55
CA ARG A 9 -17.47 52.40 -18.34
C ARG A 9 -16.19 52.66 -19.17
N ALA A 10 -15.43 53.67 -18.77
CA ALA A 10 -14.00 53.80 -19.08
C ALA A 10 -13.29 54.67 -18.03
N LEU A 11 -13.27 54.25 -16.75
CA LEU A 11 -12.60 55.01 -15.68
C LEU A 11 -12.24 54.17 -14.42
N VAL A 12 -11.68 52.98 -14.60
CA VAL A 12 -10.80 52.29 -13.62
C VAL A 12 -9.81 51.43 -14.41
N LEU A 13 -8.56 51.87 -14.56
CA LEU A 13 -7.48 51.05 -15.16
C LEU A 13 -6.06 51.49 -14.73
N PHE A 14 -5.92 52.13 -13.56
CA PHE A 14 -4.64 52.58 -13.01
C PHE A 14 -4.51 52.36 -11.49
N ALA A 15 -5.16 51.31 -10.96
CA ALA A 15 -5.12 50.94 -9.53
C ALA A 15 -4.99 49.42 -9.29
N SER A 16 -4.48 48.66 -10.27
CA SER A 16 -4.47 47.18 -10.27
C SER A 16 -3.07 46.59 -10.47
N ALA A 17 -2.03 47.29 -10.03
CA ALA A 17 -0.62 46.86 -10.12
C ALA A 17 0.10 46.74 -8.76
N TRP A 18 -0.62 46.93 -7.64
CA TRP A 18 -0.07 46.89 -6.27
C TRP A 18 -0.89 46.00 -5.31
N LEU A 19 -1.61 45.00 -5.86
CA LEU A 19 -2.49 44.10 -5.11
C LEU A 19 -2.44 42.64 -5.59
N LEU A 20 -1.30 42.23 -6.16
CA LEU A 20 -1.03 40.86 -6.64
C LEU A 20 0.27 40.27 -6.05
N LEU A 21 0.63 40.67 -4.83
CA LEU A 21 1.64 40.01 -3.98
C LEU A 21 1.06 39.47 -2.66
N ALA A 22 -0.26 39.28 -2.62
CA ALA A 22 -0.92 38.38 -1.68
C ALA A 22 -1.22 37.05 -2.39
N SER A 23 -0.15 36.37 -2.86
CA SER A 23 -0.26 34.94 -3.15
C SER A 23 -0.66 34.24 -1.85
N ALA A 24 -1.73 33.45 -1.88
CA ALA A 24 -2.16 32.67 -0.73
C ALA A 24 -1.01 31.77 -0.26
N ALA A 25 -0.35 32.16 0.82
CA ALA A 25 0.64 31.34 1.49
C ALA A 25 -0.12 30.19 2.15
N THR A 26 -0.19 29.05 1.46
CA THR A 26 -0.50 27.77 2.10
C THR A 26 0.52 27.57 3.20
N SER A 27 0.08 27.65 4.46
CA SER A 27 0.98 27.76 5.60
C SER A 27 1.97 26.60 5.67
N GLU A 28 3.26 26.90 5.48
CA GLU A 28 4.37 26.09 5.97
C GLU A 28 4.25 26.05 7.50
N ALA A 29 4.06 24.86 8.06
CA ALA A 29 3.35 24.71 9.32
C ALA A 29 3.92 23.61 10.21
N CYS A 30 5.21 23.73 10.55
CA CYS A 30 5.90 22.84 11.49
C CYS A 30 5.14 22.71 12.82
N PHE A 31 5.29 21.57 13.51
CA PHE A 31 4.63 21.33 14.79
C PHE A 31 5.53 20.53 15.72
N SER A 32 5.65 20.96 16.98
CA SER A 32 6.53 20.31 17.95
C SER A 32 5.83 19.91 19.25
N ILE A 33 6.41 18.94 19.94
CA ILE A 33 5.92 18.37 21.20
C ILE A 33 7.09 18.25 22.18
N VAL A 34 6.89 18.65 23.44
CA VAL A 34 7.86 18.47 24.52
C VAL A 34 7.18 17.80 25.70
N VAL A 35 7.70 16.64 26.12
CA VAL A 35 7.21 15.88 27.28
C VAL A 35 8.20 16.01 28.43
N GLY A 36 7.75 16.51 29.57
CA GLY A 36 8.53 16.54 30.80
C GLY A 36 8.88 15.13 31.33
N LYS A 37 10.00 15.00 32.04
CA LYS A 37 10.53 13.69 32.47
C LYS A 37 9.62 12.87 33.40
N LYS A 38 8.73 13.50 34.17
CA LYS A 38 7.70 12.84 35.00
C LYS A 38 6.41 12.56 34.22
N ALA A 39 6.05 13.41 33.25
CA ALA A 39 4.97 13.15 32.28
C ALA A 39 5.29 11.97 31.36
N SER A 40 6.57 11.75 31.06
CA SER A 40 7.06 10.59 30.32
C SER A 40 6.87 9.28 31.10
N ALA A 41 6.36 8.26 30.41
CA ALA A 41 6.17 6.91 30.95
C ALA A 41 7.48 6.28 31.42
N ALA A 42 8.61 6.71 30.86
CA ALA A 42 9.92 6.09 31.05
C ALA A 42 10.93 6.96 31.82
N GLY A 43 10.51 8.12 32.34
CA GLY A 43 11.29 8.90 33.32
C GLY A 43 12.31 9.90 32.76
N TYR A 44 12.19 10.28 31.48
CA TYR A 44 13.09 11.19 30.77
C TYR A 44 12.35 12.03 29.74
N VAL A 45 12.93 13.16 29.33
CA VAL A 45 12.31 14.07 28.34
C VAL A 45 12.19 13.39 26.97
N ILE A 46 11.06 13.61 26.30
CA ILE A 46 10.82 13.18 24.92
C ILE A 46 10.45 14.42 24.10
N MET A 47 11.05 14.55 22.92
CA MET A 47 10.77 15.63 21.97
C MET A 47 10.20 15.04 20.67
N GLY A 48 9.14 15.63 20.13
CA GLY A 48 8.57 15.30 18.82
C GLY A 48 8.55 16.53 17.90
N HIS A 49 8.70 16.33 16.58
CA HIS A 49 8.65 17.42 15.61
C HIS A 49 8.27 16.95 14.19
N ASN A 50 7.33 17.64 13.55
CA ASN A 50 7.06 17.62 12.11
C ASN A 50 7.73 18.84 11.46
N GLU A 51 8.55 18.61 10.44
CA GLU A 51 9.13 19.68 9.61
C GLU A 51 8.34 19.77 8.28
N ASP A 52 7.62 20.90 8.10
CA ASP A 52 6.63 21.12 7.05
C ASP A 52 7.11 22.23 6.09
N ASP A 53 7.64 21.82 4.92
CA ASP A 53 8.19 22.69 3.87
C ASP A 53 7.51 22.44 2.51
N GLY A 54 7.59 23.40 1.58
CA GLY A 54 7.11 23.23 0.20
C GLY A 54 7.87 22.16 -0.61
N ALA A 55 7.13 21.18 -1.13
CA ALA A 55 7.65 20.17 -2.07
C ALA A 55 7.86 20.76 -3.50
N PRO A 56 8.77 20.22 -4.33
CA PRO A 56 9.67 19.10 -4.07
C PRO A 56 10.90 19.50 -3.24
N GLN A 57 11.17 18.70 -2.21
CA GLN A 57 12.32 18.83 -1.31
C GLN A 57 13.07 17.49 -1.24
N VAL A 58 14.24 17.46 -0.61
CA VAL A 58 14.93 16.23 -0.17
C VAL A 58 15.31 16.40 1.30
N VAL A 59 15.31 15.32 2.07
CA VAL A 59 15.82 15.30 3.45
C VAL A 59 17.05 14.41 3.50
N ASN A 60 18.20 14.97 3.87
CA ASN A 60 19.41 14.19 4.12
C ASN A 60 19.58 13.99 5.64
N HIS A 61 20.08 12.82 6.05
CA HIS A 61 20.46 12.56 7.45
C HIS A 61 21.95 12.23 7.56
N HIS A 62 22.65 12.93 8.46
CA HIS A 62 24.10 12.85 8.62
C HIS A 62 24.49 12.48 10.04
N LYS A 63 25.49 11.60 10.18
CA LYS A 63 26.26 11.45 11.42
C LYS A 63 27.54 12.27 11.37
N VAL A 64 27.55 13.42 12.04
CA VAL A 64 28.69 14.35 12.06
C VAL A 64 29.58 14.04 13.28
N PRO A 65 30.89 13.73 13.09
CA PRO A 65 31.81 13.47 14.19
C PRO A 65 32.24 14.78 14.89
N ARG A 66 32.89 14.66 16.06
CA ARG A 66 33.59 15.79 16.67
C ARG A 66 34.64 16.35 15.70
N LYS A 67 34.90 17.66 15.79
CA LYS A 67 35.91 18.33 14.96
C LYS A 67 36.73 19.29 15.81
N ASP A 68 38.04 19.14 15.75
CA ASP A 68 39.02 20.02 16.37
C ASP A 68 39.32 21.23 15.49
N TYR A 69 39.65 22.36 16.11
CA TYR A 69 39.98 23.62 15.46
C TYR A 69 41.27 24.21 16.04
N PRO A 70 42.13 24.84 15.21
CA PRO A 70 43.34 25.48 15.70
C PRO A 70 43.01 26.72 16.56
N PRO A 71 43.89 27.12 17.51
CA PRO A 71 43.72 28.33 18.29
C PRO A 71 43.51 29.58 17.41
N GLY A 72 42.57 30.44 17.82
CA GLY A 72 42.23 31.66 17.07
C GLY A 72 41.34 31.45 15.83
N ALA A 73 40.89 30.21 15.56
CA ALA A 73 39.88 29.96 14.54
C ALA A 73 38.58 30.75 14.82
N LYS A 74 37.92 31.19 13.75
CA LYS A 74 36.66 31.93 13.79
C LYS A 74 35.54 31.14 13.13
N VAL A 75 34.31 31.36 13.57
CA VAL A 75 33.11 31.07 12.78
C VAL A 75 32.68 32.35 12.10
N ILE A 76 32.33 32.27 10.81
CA ILE A 76 31.71 33.34 10.05
C ILE A 76 30.23 32.97 9.90
N LEU A 77 29.35 33.85 10.35
CA LEU A 77 27.90 33.76 10.16
C LEU A 77 27.53 34.06 8.71
N HIS A 78 26.40 33.54 8.24
CA HIS A 78 25.96 33.68 6.85
C HIS A 78 25.99 35.12 6.32
N ASN A 79 25.60 36.09 7.16
CA ASN A 79 25.53 37.51 6.82
C ASN A 79 26.81 38.30 7.15
N GLY A 80 27.91 37.62 7.49
CA GLY A 80 29.24 38.21 7.67
C GLY A 80 29.72 38.39 9.12
N GLY A 81 28.83 38.31 10.12
CA GLY A 81 29.20 38.42 11.53
C GLY A 81 30.19 37.34 11.96
N THR A 82 31.04 37.62 12.95
CA THR A 82 32.11 36.69 13.35
C THR A 82 32.14 36.45 14.85
N LEU A 83 32.44 35.21 15.23
CA LEU A 83 32.63 34.79 16.62
C LEU A 83 33.82 33.84 16.73
N ASP A 84 34.39 33.73 17.94
CA ASP A 84 35.43 32.74 18.22
C ASP A 84 34.89 31.31 18.05
N GLN A 85 35.72 30.45 17.47
CA GLN A 85 35.45 29.03 17.38
C GLN A 85 35.90 28.32 18.67
N VAL A 86 35.10 27.35 19.10
CA VAL A 86 35.48 26.48 20.22
C VAL A 86 36.61 25.53 19.79
N PRO A 87 37.55 25.16 20.68
CA PRO A 87 38.66 24.27 20.32
C PRO A 87 38.23 22.92 19.73
N GLN A 88 37.07 22.42 20.14
CA GLN A 88 36.43 21.21 19.62
C GLN A 88 34.91 21.40 19.60
N THR A 89 34.24 21.02 18.51
CA THR A 89 32.77 20.90 18.46
C THR A 89 32.33 19.47 18.78
N TRP A 90 31.15 19.33 19.39
CA TRP A 90 30.53 18.02 19.64
C TRP A 90 30.15 17.30 18.35
N SER A 91 29.99 15.98 18.46
CA SER A 91 29.38 15.14 17.44
C SER A 91 27.87 15.23 17.52
N TYR A 92 27.19 15.12 16.38
CA TYR A 92 25.75 15.27 16.29
C TYR A 92 25.15 14.47 15.12
N ILE A 93 23.88 14.11 15.26
CA ILE A 93 22.98 13.79 14.15
C ILE A 93 22.44 15.11 13.60
N TRP A 94 22.35 15.21 12.27
CA TRP A 94 21.79 16.34 11.56
C TRP A 94 20.80 15.86 10.51
N SER A 95 19.55 16.30 10.62
CA SER A 95 18.55 16.25 9.56
C SER A 95 18.66 17.56 8.77
N GLU A 96 19.15 17.48 7.54
CA GLU A 96 19.40 18.60 6.65
C GLU A 96 18.25 18.74 5.64
N MET A 97 17.79 19.97 5.45
CA MET A 97 16.82 20.37 4.43
C MET A 97 17.54 21.21 3.36
N PRO A 98 18.15 20.63 2.31
CA PRO A 98 19.13 21.36 1.52
C PRO A 98 18.52 22.58 0.81
N GLY A 99 19.14 23.74 1.02
CA GLY A 99 18.67 25.02 0.49
C GLY A 99 17.48 25.65 1.24
N MET A 100 16.94 25.03 2.30
CA MET A 100 16.12 25.74 3.29
C MET A 100 17.02 26.25 4.39
N LEU A 101 16.93 27.53 4.73
CA LEU A 101 17.71 28.07 5.84
C LEU A 101 17.14 27.57 7.18
N PHE A 102 15.82 27.51 7.35
CA PHE A 102 15.22 27.38 8.69
C PHE A 102 14.53 26.03 8.96
N SER A 103 14.95 24.96 8.31
CA SER A 103 14.26 23.66 8.39
C SER A 103 15.16 22.48 8.84
N ASP A 104 16.32 22.79 9.42
CA ASP A 104 17.28 21.79 9.91
C ASP A 104 17.03 21.39 11.36
N SER A 105 17.20 20.10 11.68
CA SER A 105 17.09 19.59 13.05
C SER A 105 18.33 18.82 13.50
N TYR A 106 18.69 18.92 14.78
CA TYR A 106 19.96 18.42 15.32
C TYR A 106 19.79 17.69 16.65
N ILE A 107 20.62 16.66 16.89
CA ILE A 107 20.76 16.00 18.21
C ILE A 107 22.24 15.73 18.47
N ASN A 108 22.81 16.23 19.56
CA ASN A 108 24.23 16.03 19.88
C ASN A 108 24.51 14.88 20.86
N GLU A 109 25.79 14.57 21.10
CA GLU A 109 26.23 13.46 21.94
C GLU A 109 25.89 13.56 23.44
N TRP A 110 25.41 14.72 23.88
CA TRP A 110 24.92 14.93 25.24
C TRP A 110 23.39 14.80 25.33
N GLY A 111 22.72 14.54 24.20
CA GLY A 111 21.27 14.48 24.08
C GLY A 111 20.63 15.84 23.80
N VAL A 112 21.41 16.92 23.66
CA VAL A 112 20.87 18.24 23.33
C VAL A 112 20.28 18.18 21.92
N SER A 113 18.97 18.23 21.87
CA SER A 113 18.12 18.12 20.69
C SER A 113 17.51 19.48 20.40
N ILE A 114 17.55 19.89 19.13
CA ILE A 114 17.02 21.19 18.72
C ILE A 114 16.36 21.18 17.34
N ALA A 115 15.14 21.70 17.30
CA ALA A 115 14.33 22.02 16.12
C ALA A 115 13.67 23.40 16.32
N SER A 116 12.80 23.84 15.40
CA SER A 116 12.06 25.09 15.62
C SER A 116 10.83 25.23 14.76
N ASP A 117 9.83 25.92 15.30
CA ASP A 117 8.61 26.28 14.59
C ASP A 117 8.65 27.76 14.18
N ASN A 118 8.06 28.05 13.02
CA ASN A 118 7.96 29.41 12.47
C ASN A 118 6.95 30.26 13.26
N CYS A 119 7.38 30.87 14.38
CA CYS A 119 6.53 31.66 15.27
C CYS A 119 6.86 33.17 15.13
N PRO A 120 6.23 33.90 14.19
CA PRO A 120 6.57 35.30 13.94
C PRO A 120 6.15 36.23 15.08
N SER A 121 7.01 37.19 15.39
CA SER A 121 6.74 38.30 16.31
C SER A 121 6.06 39.49 15.62
N ARG A 122 5.63 40.48 16.42
CA ARG A 122 5.13 41.78 15.95
C ARG A 122 6.19 42.86 15.70
N GLU A 123 7.46 42.50 15.84
CA GLU A 123 8.58 43.44 15.78
C GLU A 123 8.76 44.08 14.38
N ASP A 124 8.62 45.41 14.31
CA ASP A 124 8.71 46.22 13.08
C ASP A 124 10.03 47.02 12.93
N LYS A 125 10.90 47.02 13.96
CA LYS A 125 12.14 47.80 14.07
C LYS A 125 13.27 46.97 14.74
N PRO A 126 13.63 45.80 14.19
CA PRO A 126 14.63 44.92 14.80
C PRO A 126 16.03 45.53 14.84
N GLU A 127 16.71 45.39 15.97
CA GLU A 127 18.14 45.71 16.09
C GLU A 127 19.01 44.56 15.60
N ILE A 128 19.85 44.82 14.59
CA ILE A 128 20.78 43.83 14.01
C ILE A 128 22.20 44.39 14.04
N THR A 129 23.17 43.54 14.40
CA THR A 129 24.60 43.86 14.49
C THR A 129 25.40 42.82 13.70
N ASP A 130 26.43 43.28 12.97
CA ASP A 130 27.29 42.43 12.12
C ASP A 130 26.54 41.47 11.19
N GLY A 131 25.43 41.94 10.61
CA GLY A 131 24.59 41.16 9.69
C GLY A 131 23.62 40.18 10.35
N GLY A 132 23.74 39.96 11.67
CA GLY A 132 22.80 39.16 12.46
C GLY A 132 23.00 37.65 12.40
N ILE A 133 22.31 36.96 13.31
CA ILE A 133 22.24 35.49 13.36
C ILE A 133 20.88 35.00 12.87
N GLY A 134 20.90 33.89 12.12
CA GLY A 134 19.69 33.20 11.66
C GLY A 134 19.80 31.71 11.90
N TYR A 135 19.70 30.92 10.83
CA TYR A 135 19.72 29.46 10.89
C TYR A 135 20.87 28.84 11.70
N MET A 136 22.06 29.46 11.66
CA MET A 136 23.26 28.98 12.35
C MET A 136 23.11 28.90 13.88
N LEU A 137 22.09 29.53 14.46
CA LEU A 137 21.75 29.41 15.88
C LEU A 137 21.62 27.94 16.32
N ARG A 138 20.88 27.11 15.56
CA ARG A 138 20.69 25.67 15.87
C ARG A 138 21.99 24.90 15.81
N ALA A 139 22.73 25.06 14.72
CA ALA A 139 24.00 24.39 14.50
C ALA A 139 25.01 24.75 15.60
N LEU A 140 25.09 26.02 16.01
CA LEU A 140 25.98 26.49 17.08
C LEU A 140 25.57 25.95 18.46
N VAL A 141 24.28 25.84 18.76
CA VAL A 141 23.80 25.17 19.98
C VAL A 141 24.20 23.70 19.99
N ALA A 142 23.87 22.94 18.94
CA ALA A 142 24.20 21.52 18.82
C ALA A 142 25.72 21.25 18.90
N GLN A 143 26.54 22.13 18.31
CA GLN A 143 27.99 22.01 18.30
C GLN A 143 28.66 22.30 19.67
N ARG A 144 28.01 23.02 20.58
CA ARG A 144 28.67 23.63 21.75
C ARG A 144 28.02 23.31 23.10
N ALA A 145 26.70 23.18 23.18
CA ALA A 145 25.99 22.94 24.45
C ALA A 145 26.07 21.48 24.91
N ARG A 146 26.09 21.25 26.23
CA ARG A 146 25.98 19.92 26.87
C ARG A 146 24.64 19.68 27.57
N THR A 147 23.88 20.74 27.82
CA THR A 147 22.52 20.69 28.36
C THR A 147 21.61 21.61 27.56
N SER A 148 20.30 21.42 27.66
CA SER A 148 19.31 22.30 27.02
C SER A 148 19.37 23.71 27.59
N ARG A 149 19.57 23.85 28.91
CA ARG A 149 19.80 25.14 29.58
C ARG A 149 21.09 25.84 29.12
N GLU A 150 22.20 25.12 28.93
CA GLU A 150 23.41 25.68 28.28
C GLU A 150 23.09 26.15 26.85
N GLY A 151 22.25 25.40 26.13
CA GLY A 151 21.78 25.73 24.79
C GLY A 151 20.95 27.01 24.74
N VAL A 152 19.97 27.16 25.64
CA VAL A 152 19.15 28.37 25.82
C VAL A 152 20.02 29.58 26.10
N LEU A 153 20.92 29.49 27.09
CA LEU A 153 21.82 30.60 27.45
C LEU A 153 22.82 30.94 26.34
N LEU A 154 23.26 29.96 25.55
CA LEU A 154 24.09 30.21 24.37
C LEU A 154 23.29 30.87 23.25
N ALA A 155 22.06 30.42 23.00
CA ALA A 155 21.19 31.01 21.99
C ALA A 155 20.88 32.48 22.34
N GLY A 156 20.53 32.76 23.60
CA GLY A 156 20.27 34.11 24.10
C GLY A 156 21.43 35.07 23.86
N ARG A 157 22.64 34.72 24.32
CA ARG A 157 23.86 35.53 24.10
C ARG A 157 24.15 35.80 22.62
N LEU A 158 23.90 34.83 21.74
CA LEU A 158 24.10 35.01 20.30
C LEU A 158 23.05 35.96 19.69
N VAL A 159 21.81 35.89 20.17
CA VAL A 159 20.73 36.82 19.78
C VAL A 159 21.00 38.23 20.30
N GLU A 160 21.43 38.40 21.56
CA GLU A 160 21.82 39.70 22.12
C GLU A 160 23.01 40.32 21.37
N GLN A 161 24.02 39.50 21.04
CA GLN A 161 25.21 39.96 20.32
C GLN A 161 24.86 40.44 18.90
N PHE A 162 24.20 39.58 18.11
CA PHE A 162 24.04 39.80 16.67
C PHE A 162 22.64 40.30 16.25
N GLY A 163 21.60 40.00 17.02
CA GLY A 163 20.20 40.16 16.61
C GLY A 163 19.75 39.04 15.64
N TYR A 164 18.54 38.55 15.82
CA TYR A 164 17.93 37.50 15.02
C TYR A 164 17.31 38.08 13.73
N ILE A 165 17.69 37.54 12.57
CA ILE A 165 17.44 38.16 11.25
C ILE A 165 16.06 37.89 10.63
N ALA A 166 15.22 37.07 11.27
CA ALA A 166 13.92 36.68 10.75
C ALA A 166 12.79 37.12 11.68
N SER A 167 11.55 37.06 11.21
CA SER A 167 10.35 37.59 11.91
C SER A 167 10.15 37.10 13.34
N GLY A 168 10.73 35.95 13.71
CA GLY A 168 10.64 35.33 15.03
C GLY A 168 10.53 33.81 14.89
N ARG A 169 10.93 33.06 15.92
CA ARG A 169 10.76 31.59 15.99
C ARG A 169 10.65 31.10 17.42
N THR A 170 10.04 29.94 17.60
CA THR A 170 10.20 29.14 18.83
C THR A 170 11.19 28.02 18.54
N TYR A 171 12.34 28.01 19.20
CA TYR A 171 13.29 26.92 19.19
C TYR A 171 12.98 25.96 20.33
N ILE A 172 12.81 24.69 20.01
CA ILE A 172 12.56 23.63 20.99
C ILE A 172 13.93 23.07 21.35
N ILE A 173 14.37 23.24 22.60
CA ILE A 173 15.69 22.82 23.08
C ILE A 173 15.50 21.83 24.23
N CYS A 174 15.81 20.56 23.99
CA CYS A 174 15.62 19.48 24.96
C CYS A 174 16.93 18.73 25.24
N ASP A 175 17.09 18.24 26.46
CA ASP A 175 18.11 17.25 26.84
C ASP A 175 17.43 16.16 27.70
N PRO A 176 18.15 15.15 28.25
CA PRO A 176 17.52 14.11 29.07
C PRO A 176 16.74 14.59 30.32
N ASP A 177 17.04 15.78 30.84
CA ASP A 177 16.56 16.29 32.12
C ASP A 177 15.56 17.46 32.00
N GLU A 178 15.73 18.36 31.02
CA GLU A 178 14.91 19.57 30.81
C GLU A 178 14.56 19.82 29.34
N GLY A 179 13.31 20.24 29.08
CA GLY A 179 12.84 20.74 27.78
C GLY A 179 12.43 22.22 27.86
N TRP A 180 12.85 23.01 26.88
CA TRP A 180 12.68 24.46 26.83
C TRP A 180 12.09 24.93 25.49
N LEU A 181 11.17 25.88 25.54
CA LEU A 181 10.76 26.67 24.38
C LEU A 181 11.48 28.02 24.42
N PHE A 182 12.45 28.24 23.54
CA PHE A 182 13.17 29.50 23.35
C PHE A 182 12.50 30.33 22.25
N CYS A 183 11.67 31.28 22.65
CA CYS A 183 10.99 32.23 21.77
C CYS A 183 11.92 33.40 21.44
N VAL A 184 12.47 33.42 20.23
CA VAL A 184 13.28 34.53 19.71
C VAL A 184 12.39 35.53 18.98
N VAL A 185 12.55 36.81 19.31
CA VAL A 185 11.94 37.95 18.61
C VAL A 185 12.87 38.34 17.44
N ASN A 186 12.35 38.98 16.41
CA ASN A 186 13.22 39.65 15.42
C ASN A 186 14.12 40.67 16.14
N GLY A 187 15.40 40.79 15.78
CA GLY A 187 16.34 41.61 16.56
C GLY A 187 16.84 40.93 17.85
N LYS A 188 17.11 41.71 18.91
CA LYS A 188 17.97 41.26 20.05
C LYS A 188 17.24 40.61 21.23
N HIS A 189 15.91 40.61 21.20
CA HIS A 189 15.08 40.19 22.34
C HIS A 189 14.66 38.73 22.26
N TRP A 190 14.62 38.05 23.41
CA TRP A 190 14.21 36.66 23.51
C TRP A 190 13.67 36.33 24.91
N LEU A 191 12.85 35.28 24.99
CA LEU A 191 12.41 34.67 26.24
C LEU A 191 12.33 33.15 26.06
N ALA A 192 12.66 32.40 27.09
CA ALA A 192 12.56 30.96 27.12
C ALA A 192 11.83 30.48 28.37
N LYS A 193 10.88 29.55 28.19
CA LYS A 193 10.14 28.88 29.28
C LYS A 193 10.46 27.39 29.27
N ARG A 194 10.80 26.85 30.45
CA ARG A 194 10.94 25.41 30.70
C ARG A 194 9.55 24.77 30.80
N VAL A 195 9.37 23.64 30.13
CA VAL A 195 8.20 22.76 30.33
C VAL A 195 8.38 22.03 31.65
N ALA A 196 7.37 22.06 32.53
CA ALA A 196 7.46 21.44 33.84
C ALA A 196 7.68 19.93 33.72
N ASP A 197 8.28 19.33 34.75
CA ASP A 197 8.66 17.91 34.71
C ASP A 197 7.45 16.98 34.44
N ASP A 198 6.27 17.32 34.97
CA ASP A 198 5.03 16.56 34.92
C ASP A 198 4.03 17.06 33.86
N GLU A 199 4.46 17.93 32.96
CA GLU A 199 3.63 18.49 31.89
C GLU A 199 4.09 18.11 30.47
N ILE A 200 3.22 18.37 29.49
CA ILE A 200 3.48 18.28 28.06
C ILE A 200 3.11 19.62 27.42
N ALA A 201 4.00 20.16 26.59
CA ALA A 201 3.76 21.34 25.76
C ALA A 201 3.60 20.96 24.29
N MET A 202 2.69 21.66 23.61
CA MET A 202 2.40 21.54 22.19
C MET A 202 2.75 22.86 21.51
N VAL A 203 3.39 22.83 20.35
CA VAL A 203 3.91 24.03 19.68
C VAL A 203 3.39 24.10 18.25
N ALA A 204 2.67 25.17 17.95
CA ALA A 204 2.24 25.55 16.61
C ALA A 204 3.00 26.81 16.14
N ASN A 205 2.68 27.33 14.96
CA ASN A 205 3.41 28.44 14.32
C ASN A 205 3.03 29.84 14.86
N THR A 206 2.92 29.94 16.18
CA THR A 206 2.80 31.17 16.97
C THR A 206 3.51 30.97 18.30
N TYR A 207 3.80 32.02 19.06
CA TYR A 207 4.28 31.84 20.43
C TYR A 207 3.15 31.24 21.29
N THR A 208 3.48 30.19 22.06
CA THR A 208 2.55 29.51 22.98
C THR A 208 2.89 29.77 24.46
N VAL A 209 4.00 30.44 24.74
CA VAL A 209 4.37 30.89 26.09
C VAL A 209 3.46 32.06 26.49
N ARG A 210 2.55 31.82 27.44
CA ARG A 210 1.57 32.78 27.97
C ARG A 210 2.17 33.61 29.12
N GLU A 211 1.44 33.80 30.22
CA GLU A 211 1.91 34.45 31.46
C GLU A 211 3.24 33.88 31.96
N VAL A 212 4.21 34.76 32.24
CA VAL A 212 5.52 34.40 32.79
C VAL A 212 6.02 35.36 33.87
N ASP A 213 6.51 34.80 34.96
CA ASP A 213 7.30 35.52 35.96
C ASP A 213 8.79 35.48 35.56
N VAL A 214 9.31 36.62 35.10
CA VAL A 214 10.74 36.76 34.72
C VAL A 214 11.70 36.69 35.91
N SER A 215 11.21 36.68 37.15
CA SER A 215 12.03 36.45 38.35
C SER A 215 12.20 34.96 38.69
N ASP A 216 11.38 34.07 38.12
CA ASP A 216 11.56 32.61 38.17
C ASP A 216 12.71 32.18 37.24
N THR A 217 13.94 32.50 37.63
CA THR A 217 15.15 32.13 36.88
C THR A 217 15.42 30.61 36.83
N GLU A 218 14.64 29.80 37.59
CA GLU A 218 14.68 28.35 37.42
C GLU A 218 13.97 27.94 36.13
N ASN A 219 12.78 28.47 35.84
CA ASN A 219 11.97 28.02 34.69
C ASN A 219 11.79 29.07 33.59
N VAL A 220 12.22 30.31 33.79
CA VAL A 220 12.19 31.41 32.81
C VAL A 220 13.60 31.96 32.64
N LEU A 221 14.04 32.13 31.40
CA LEU A 221 15.30 32.80 31.04
C LEU A 221 14.98 33.78 29.92
N ALA A 222 15.44 35.03 29.97
CA ALA A 222 15.08 36.05 28.98
C ALA A 222 16.17 37.12 28.86
N SER A 223 16.03 38.02 27.88
CA SER A 223 16.76 39.29 27.85
C SER A 223 16.38 40.12 29.08
N ASP A 224 17.37 40.71 29.77
CA ASP A 224 17.18 41.48 31.02
C ASP A 224 16.13 42.61 30.89
N ASP A 225 16.01 43.20 29.70
CA ASP A 225 15.11 44.33 29.40
C ASP A 225 13.78 43.92 28.74
N ILE A 226 13.47 42.63 28.57
CA ILE A 226 12.33 42.14 27.75
C ILE A 226 10.98 42.77 28.10
N VAL A 227 10.73 43.07 29.38
CA VAL A 227 9.48 43.67 29.87
C VAL A 227 9.48 45.19 29.67
N ASP A 228 10.64 45.84 29.85
CA ASP A 228 10.77 47.30 29.69
C ASP A 228 10.84 47.71 28.22
N TYR A 229 11.40 46.85 27.36
CA TYR A 229 11.31 46.98 25.91
C TYR A 229 9.85 46.99 25.45
N ALA A 230 9.03 46.01 25.87
CA ALA A 230 7.61 45.97 25.55
C ALA A 230 6.84 47.24 25.98
N LYS A 231 7.11 47.76 27.18
CA LYS A 231 6.56 49.06 27.65
C LYS A 231 7.01 50.21 26.75
N SER A 232 8.30 50.28 26.41
CA SER A 232 8.85 51.34 25.54
C SER A 232 8.24 51.35 24.14
N ARG A 233 7.75 50.20 23.67
CA ARG A 233 7.06 50.01 22.39
C ARG A 233 5.55 50.24 22.46
N GLY A 234 4.99 50.41 23.67
CA GLY A 234 3.55 50.53 23.89
C GLY A 234 2.80 49.22 23.64
N TRP A 235 3.46 48.07 23.82
CA TRP A 235 2.87 46.73 23.66
C TRP A 235 2.38 46.10 24.97
N TYR A 236 2.70 46.73 26.10
CA TYR A 236 2.37 46.26 27.44
C TYR A 236 2.32 47.44 28.42
N ASP A 237 1.20 47.63 29.12
CA ASP A 237 1.10 48.44 30.34
C ASP A 237 0.68 47.52 31.51
N PRO A 238 1.56 47.29 32.52
CA PRO A 238 1.26 46.41 33.66
C PRO A 238 0.07 46.86 34.52
N LYS A 239 -0.48 48.07 34.31
CA LYS A 239 -1.69 48.54 35.00
C LYS A 239 -2.98 48.13 34.30
N GLU A 240 -2.96 48.06 32.97
CA GLU A 240 -4.13 47.78 32.15
C GLU A 240 -4.18 46.30 31.76
N ASP A 241 -3.02 45.71 31.42
CA ASP A 241 -2.92 44.34 30.90
C ASP A 241 -2.74 43.27 31.99
N GLY A 242 -2.33 43.67 33.21
CA GLY A 242 -2.11 42.74 34.33
C GLY A 242 -0.74 42.03 34.25
N PRO A 243 -0.65 40.72 34.57
CA PRO A 243 0.58 39.93 34.44
C PRO A 243 1.16 39.94 33.01
N PHE A 244 2.47 39.70 32.90
CA PHE A 244 3.17 39.75 31.61
C PHE A 244 2.99 38.44 30.83
N ASP A 245 2.14 38.46 29.80
CA ASP A 245 1.94 37.37 28.85
C ASP A 245 2.84 37.54 27.61
N PHE A 246 3.79 36.63 27.41
CA PHE A 246 4.77 36.79 26.34
C PHE A 246 4.13 36.69 24.94
N ALA A 247 3.22 35.75 24.72
CA ALA A 247 2.54 35.59 23.43
C ALA A 247 1.65 36.80 23.12
N GLU A 248 0.90 37.31 24.10
CA GLU A 248 0.02 38.48 23.91
C GLU A 248 0.82 39.74 23.57
N VAL A 249 1.99 39.91 24.19
CA VAL A 249 2.83 41.09 24.03
C VAL A 249 3.71 41.02 22.78
N TYR A 250 4.27 39.85 22.43
CA TYR A 250 5.28 39.73 21.36
C TYR A 250 4.82 39.01 20.09
N ALA A 251 3.76 38.19 20.11
CA ALA A 251 3.34 37.46 18.91
C ALA A 251 2.81 38.41 17.81
N ASN A 252 3.03 38.02 16.56
CA ASN A 252 2.37 38.65 15.42
C ASN A 252 0.85 38.49 15.57
N PRO A 253 0.04 39.57 15.61
CA PRO A 253 -1.40 39.47 15.86
C PRO A 253 -2.13 38.58 14.86
N GLY A 254 -1.70 38.58 13.58
CA GLY A 254 -2.28 37.74 12.55
C GLY A 254 -1.98 36.25 12.73
N SER A 255 -0.79 35.89 13.21
CA SER A 255 -0.44 34.48 13.47
C SER A 255 -1.05 33.95 14.77
N ALA A 256 -1.13 34.80 15.80
CA ALA A 256 -1.68 34.46 17.11
C ALA A 256 -3.15 34.02 17.02
N VAL A 257 -3.97 34.75 16.26
CA VAL A 257 -5.40 34.44 16.08
C VAL A 257 -5.68 33.53 14.88
N HIS A 258 -4.66 33.03 14.18
CA HIS A 258 -4.86 32.26 12.95
C HIS A 258 -5.50 30.89 13.26
N PRO A 259 -6.68 30.54 12.68
CA PRO A 259 -7.40 29.32 13.05
C PRO A 259 -6.58 28.03 12.90
N SER A 260 -5.69 27.93 11.92
CA SER A 260 -4.83 26.75 11.76
C SER A 260 -3.79 26.59 12.88
N ASN A 261 -3.35 27.68 13.52
CA ASN A 261 -2.42 27.61 14.65
C ASN A 261 -3.16 27.17 15.92
N LEU A 262 -4.26 27.85 16.24
CA LEU A 262 -5.11 27.53 17.39
C LEU A 262 -5.66 26.11 17.30
N ASN A 263 -6.20 25.70 16.13
CA ASN A 263 -6.79 24.37 15.98
C ASN A 263 -5.75 23.25 15.97
N ARG A 264 -4.52 23.45 15.45
CA ARG A 264 -3.47 22.42 15.57
C ARG A 264 -2.95 22.28 16.99
N HIS A 265 -2.77 23.41 17.69
CA HIS A 265 -2.42 23.41 19.11
C HIS A 265 -3.49 22.64 19.92
N ARG A 266 -4.78 22.95 19.69
CA ARG A 266 -5.91 22.24 20.33
C ARG A 266 -5.98 20.76 19.95
N SER A 267 -5.84 20.42 18.66
CA SER A 267 -5.78 19.02 18.19
C SER A 267 -4.70 18.24 18.93
N GLY A 268 -3.50 18.80 19.09
CA GLY A 268 -2.40 18.14 19.81
C GLY A 268 -2.71 17.92 21.29
N LEU A 269 -3.23 18.94 21.98
CA LEU A 269 -3.61 18.85 23.39
C LEU A 269 -4.71 17.79 23.64
N ASN A 270 -5.68 17.65 22.72
CA ASN A 270 -6.77 16.67 22.83
C ASN A 270 -6.32 15.18 22.77
N TYR A 271 -5.06 14.89 22.42
CA TYR A 271 -4.50 13.53 22.57
C TYR A 271 -4.05 13.21 24.00
N VAL A 272 -3.88 14.23 24.86
CA VAL A 272 -3.27 14.08 26.18
C VAL A 272 -4.13 14.64 27.32
N THR A 273 -5.17 15.44 27.04
CA THR A 273 -6.15 15.88 28.04
C THR A 273 -7.30 14.86 28.18
N ALA A 274 -7.79 14.68 29.42
CA ALA A 274 -8.88 13.74 29.71
C ALA A 274 -10.22 14.15 29.08
N GLU A 275 -10.47 15.46 29.01
CA GLU A 275 -11.64 16.05 28.36
C GLU A 275 -11.18 16.83 27.12
N PRO A 276 -11.95 16.83 26.01
CA PRO A 276 -11.65 17.63 24.83
C PRO A 276 -11.73 19.13 25.14
N ILE A 277 -10.72 19.89 24.71
CA ILE A 277 -10.71 21.35 24.86
C ILE A 277 -11.76 21.96 23.89
N PRO A 278 -12.67 22.83 24.38
CA PRO A 278 -13.69 23.47 23.54
C PRO A 278 -13.11 24.36 22.43
N LEU A 279 -13.84 24.49 21.32
CA LEU A 279 -13.50 25.44 20.26
C LEU A 279 -13.55 26.88 20.80
N GLY A 280 -12.50 27.67 20.54
CA GLY A 280 -12.38 29.05 21.00
C GLY A 280 -11.99 29.23 22.47
N ALA A 281 -11.73 28.14 23.21
CA ALA A 281 -11.13 28.24 24.54
C ALA A 281 -9.69 28.80 24.46
N GLU A 282 -9.27 29.51 25.50
CA GLU A 282 -7.87 29.89 25.67
C GLU A 282 -7.00 28.63 25.86
N LEU A 283 -5.89 28.57 25.13
CA LEU A 283 -5.02 27.39 25.12
C LEU A 283 -3.82 27.62 26.05
N PRO A 284 -3.54 26.69 26.99
CA PRO A 284 -2.41 26.82 27.89
C PRO A 284 -1.07 26.58 27.17
N PHE A 285 0.02 27.04 27.76
CA PHE A 285 1.40 26.74 27.31
C PHE A 285 1.71 25.24 27.37
N SER A 286 1.22 24.57 28.42
CA SER A 286 1.46 23.17 28.73
C SER A 286 0.32 22.60 29.58
N VAL A 287 0.19 21.28 29.63
CA VAL A 287 -0.82 20.57 30.45
C VAL A 287 -0.20 19.38 31.16
N VAL A 288 -0.70 19.07 32.37
CA VAL A 288 -0.49 17.74 32.97
C VAL A 288 -1.34 16.73 32.18
N PRO A 289 -0.75 15.69 31.57
CA PRO A 289 -1.50 14.76 30.75
C PRO A 289 -2.30 13.76 31.61
N GLU A 290 -3.45 13.29 31.09
CA GLU A 290 -4.28 12.27 31.74
C GLU A 290 -3.49 10.98 32.01
N SER A 291 -2.66 10.58 31.05
CA SER A 291 -1.80 9.42 31.15
C SER A 291 -0.38 9.75 30.70
N LYS A 292 0.59 8.99 31.21
CA LYS A 292 2.00 9.25 30.90
C LYS A 292 2.30 8.97 29.43
N ALA A 293 2.76 10.00 28.72
CA ALA A 293 3.09 9.88 27.31
C ALA A 293 4.32 8.99 27.08
N ASN A 294 4.30 8.26 25.97
CA ASN A 294 5.43 7.50 25.46
C ASN A 294 5.69 7.89 24.00
N VAL A 295 6.66 7.23 23.35
CA VAL A 295 7.00 7.55 21.95
C VAL A 295 5.87 7.25 20.97
N GLY A 296 5.09 6.19 21.19
CA GLY A 296 3.88 5.91 20.41
C GLY A 296 2.87 7.06 20.50
N THR A 297 2.65 7.62 21.69
CA THR A 297 1.79 8.80 21.89
C THR A 297 2.22 9.97 21.00
N LEU A 298 3.52 10.28 20.95
CA LEU A 298 4.03 11.37 20.12
C LEU A 298 3.94 11.06 18.63
N MET A 299 4.22 9.81 18.23
CA MET A 299 4.03 9.35 16.85
C MET A 299 2.57 9.50 16.39
N GLU A 300 1.60 9.18 17.26
CA GLU A 300 0.16 9.35 16.97
C GLU A 300 -0.24 10.82 16.82
N VAL A 301 0.21 11.72 17.70
CA VAL A 301 -0.06 13.18 17.57
C VAL A 301 0.54 13.72 16.26
N LEU A 302 1.79 13.38 15.96
CA LEU A 302 2.49 13.83 14.75
C LEU A 302 1.92 13.23 13.45
N ARG A 303 1.16 12.12 13.55
CA ARG A 303 0.41 11.49 12.44
C ARG A 303 -0.97 12.12 12.20
N HIS A 304 -1.50 12.96 13.10
CA HIS A 304 -2.88 13.46 13.07
C HIS A 304 -3.24 14.18 11.75
N ASP A 305 -4.19 13.63 11.00
CA ASP A 305 -4.57 14.06 9.64
C ASP A 305 -6.06 14.46 9.52
N ASN A 306 -6.76 14.64 10.65
CA ASN A 306 -8.22 14.72 10.82
C ASN A 306 -9.02 13.41 10.61
N MET A 307 -8.41 12.28 10.21
CA MET A 307 -9.12 10.99 10.03
C MET A 307 -8.87 9.98 11.18
N SER A 308 -7.89 10.25 12.04
CA SER A 308 -7.47 9.34 13.11
C SER A 308 -8.34 9.43 14.39
N LYS A 309 -9.14 8.38 14.64
CA LYS A 309 -9.77 7.93 15.92
C LYS A 309 -10.55 8.89 16.85
N GLN A 310 -10.39 10.21 16.78
CA GLN A 310 -11.05 11.19 17.67
C GLN A 310 -12.09 12.10 16.95
N ALA A 311 -12.50 11.78 15.73
CA ALA A 311 -13.65 12.42 15.11
C ALA A 311 -14.94 11.90 15.76
N SER A 312 -15.58 12.71 16.60
CA SER A 312 -16.90 12.39 17.16
C SER A 312 -17.96 12.41 16.04
N PRO A 313 -18.91 11.45 15.97
CA PRO A 313 -20.00 11.46 14.99
C PRO A 313 -20.98 12.64 15.12
N SER A 314 -20.84 13.48 16.15
CA SER A 314 -21.67 14.68 16.37
C SER A 314 -21.27 15.88 15.51
N ASP A 315 -20.05 15.89 14.98
CA ASP A 315 -19.40 17.12 14.51
C ASP A 315 -19.37 17.14 12.98
N GLY A 316 -20.08 18.11 12.38
CA GLY A 316 -20.09 18.28 10.93
C GLY A 316 -18.73 18.72 10.38
N PRO A 317 -18.47 18.51 9.07
CA PRO A 317 -17.24 18.99 8.46
C PRO A 317 -17.26 20.53 8.42
N GLU A 318 -16.41 21.15 9.25
CA GLU A 318 -15.56 22.35 8.98
C GLU A 318 -15.21 23.20 10.22
N GLU A 319 -15.88 23.04 11.37
CA GLU A 319 -15.60 23.87 12.57
C GLU A 319 -14.78 23.15 13.65
N GLY A 320 -13.45 23.14 13.46
CA GLY A 320 -12.51 23.16 14.59
C GLY A 320 -11.33 22.18 14.60
N PHE A 321 -11.30 21.13 13.80
CA PHE A 321 -10.18 20.17 13.76
C PHE A 321 -9.18 20.50 12.64
N CYS A 322 -7.89 20.54 12.96
CA CYS A 322 -6.84 20.87 11.98
C CYS A 322 -5.69 19.87 12.01
N ARG A 323 -5.38 19.32 10.82
CA ARG A 323 -4.30 18.36 10.60
C ARG A 323 -2.95 18.87 11.09
N ILE A 324 -2.20 18.01 11.77
CA ILE A 324 -0.82 18.24 12.21
C ILE A 324 0.16 17.61 11.19
N CYS A 325 -0.20 16.46 10.63
CA CYS A 325 0.46 15.88 9.47
C CYS A 325 -0.16 16.42 8.18
N SER A 326 0.65 16.84 7.22
CA SER A 326 0.16 17.35 5.94
C SER A 326 0.97 16.81 4.75
N GLY A 327 0.56 17.14 3.52
CA GLY A 327 1.38 16.88 2.33
C GLY A 327 2.67 17.71 2.26
N MET A 328 2.81 18.70 3.14
CA MET A 328 4.02 19.54 3.29
C MET A 328 5.02 18.91 4.27
N THR A 329 4.63 17.94 5.11
CA THR A 329 5.53 17.29 6.07
C THR A 329 6.60 16.49 5.33
N GLN A 330 7.84 17.00 5.30
CA GLN A 330 8.94 16.37 4.56
C GLN A 330 9.67 15.33 5.42
N THR A 331 9.73 15.55 6.74
CA THR A 331 10.22 14.59 7.72
C THR A 331 9.48 14.78 9.04
N SER A 332 9.41 13.72 9.83
CA SER A 332 8.97 13.77 11.22
C SER A 332 9.91 12.95 12.10
N PHE A 333 10.09 13.37 13.35
CA PHE A 333 10.91 12.62 14.29
C PHE A 333 10.41 12.67 15.74
N VAL A 334 10.81 11.65 16.51
CA VAL A 334 10.71 11.61 17.97
C VAL A 334 12.07 11.26 18.57
N ALA A 335 12.59 12.13 19.42
CA ALA A 335 13.85 11.94 20.14
C ALA A 335 13.61 11.41 21.56
N GLN A 336 14.10 10.21 21.86
CA GLN A 336 14.20 9.66 23.22
C GLN A 336 15.56 10.03 23.81
N LEU A 337 15.58 10.72 24.96
CA LEU A 337 16.78 11.31 25.53
C LEU A 337 17.10 10.66 26.89
N ARG A 338 17.72 9.49 26.89
CA ARG A 338 17.79 8.63 28.09
C ARG A 338 19.12 8.69 28.81
N ARG A 339 19.07 8.93 30.13
CA ARG A 339 20.24 9.10 31.00
C ARG A 339 20.77 7.80 31.63
N GLY A 340 19.92 6.78 31.75
CA GLY A 340 20.24 5.51 32.47
C GLY A 340 21.12 4.51 31.72
N MET A 341 21.67 4.87 30.57
CA MET A 341 22.47 3.99 29.71
C MET A 341 23.49 4.83 28.89
N PRO A 342 24.51 4.23 28.25
CA PRO A 342 25.50 4.98 27.48
C PRO A 342 24.85 5.86 26.40
N ALA A 343 25.32 7.08 26.20
CA ALA A 343 24.72 8.05 25.27
C ALA A 343 24.52 7.51 23.84
N ASP A 344 25.44 6.67 23.37
CA ASP A 344 25.36 5.94 22.09
C ASP A 344 24.09 5.08 21.93
N ILE A 345 23.45 4.68 23.03
CA ILE A 345 22.25 3.84 23.08
C ILE A 345 21.07 4.64 23.68
N GLY A 346 21.32 5.46 24.69
CA GLY A 346 20.31 6.22 25.41
C GLY A 346 19.65 7.31 24.57
N ILE A 347 20.41 7.92 23.66
CA ILE A 347 19.91 8.90 22.70
C ILE A 347 19.45 8.13 21.46
N LEU A 348 18.14 8.14 21.19
CA LEU A 348 17.52 7.41 20.09
C LEU A 348 16.61 8.35 19.27
N TYR A 349 16.93 8.47 17.98
CA TYR A 349 16.24 9.31 17.01
C TYR A 349 15.32 8.44 16.14
N TRP A 350 14.02 8.44 16.44
CA TRP A 350 13.02 7.81 15.59
C TRP A 350 12.66 8.78 14.47
N ALA A 351 12.90 8.44 13.21
CA ALA A 351 12.66 9.37 12.11
C ALA A 351 11.99 8.73 10.90
N THR A 352 11.11 9.48 10.25
CA THR A 352 10.50 9.15 8.96
C THR A 352 11.24 9.83 7.81
N LEU A 353 11.00 9.36 6.59
CA LEU A 353 11.20 10.14 5.37
C LEU A 353 9.82 10.29 4.72
N ALA A 354 9.47 11.51 4.30
CA ALA A 354 8.10 11.88 3.91
C ALA A 354 7.10 11.89 5.11
N PRO A 355 5.83 12.30 4.93
CA PRO A 355 4.88 12.50 6.02
C PRO A 355 4.65 11.23 6.83
N PRO A 356 4.64 11.31 8.19
CA PRO A 356 4.53 10.14 9.04
C PRO A 356 3.28 9.32 8.72
N ARG A 357 2.15 9.95 8.37
CA ARG A 357 0.91 9.31 7.89
C ARG A 357 1.11 8.13 6.94
N THR A 358 2.06 8.23 6.00
CA THR A 358 2.33 7.23 4.95
C THR A 358 3.66 6.52 5.11
N SER A 359 4.37 6.78 6.20
CA SER A 359 5.76 6.38 6.39
C SER A 359 5.97 5.71 7.76
N ILE A 360 7.17 5.19 7.97
CA ILE A 360 7.53 4.42 9.16
C ILE A 360 8.64 5.16 9.91
N TYR A 361 8.48 5.34 11.21
CA TYR A 361 9.53 5.86 12.09
C TYR A 361 10.59 4.78 12.30
N ILE A 362 11.78 5.00 11.76
CA ILE A 362 12.90 4.08 11.87
C ILE A 362 13.79 4.51 13.06
N PRO A 363 14.15 3.59 13.97
CA PRO A 363 14.98 3.90 15.14
C PRO A 363 16.46 4.03 14.79
N PHE A 364 17.02 5.24 14.91
CA PHE A 364 18.44 5.54 14.73
C PHE A 364 19.11 5.90 16.06
N TYR A 365 19.85 4.95 16.62
CA TYR A 365 20.63 5.19 17.84
C TYR A 365 21.76 6.20 17.58
N PHE A 366 22.10 7.02 18.57
CA PHE A 366 23.20 7.97 18.40
C PHE A 366 24.53 7.28 18.10
N GLY A 367 24.73 6.05 18.57
CA GLY A 367 25.92 5.25 18.35
C GLY A 367 26.09 4.60 16.97
N ILE A 368 25.19 4.83 16.00
CA ILE A 368 25.39 4.33 14.63
C ILE A 368 26.65 4.92 13.98
N SER A 369 27.27 4.14 13.09
CA SER A 369 28.50 4.54 12.38
C SER A 369 28.23 5.62 11.31
N ASP A 370 27.08 5.50 10.64
CA ASP A 370 26.49 6.43 9.67
C ASP A 370 25.01 6.03 9.48
N PHE A 371 24.25 6.82 8.72
CA PHE A 371 22.90 6.42 8.27
C PHE A 371 22.97 5.38 7.12
N PRO A 372 21.86 4.65 6.85
CA PRO A 372 21.81 3.68 5.75
C PRO A 372 22.08 4.31 4.39
N ALA A 373 22.47 3.48 3.41
CA ALA A 373 22.63 3.94 2.03
C ALA A 373 21.32 4.56 1.50
N GLY A 374 21.44 5.69 0.81
CA GLY A 374 20.31 6.46 0.28
C GLY A 374 19.77 7.57 1.20
N TYR A 375 20.17 7.63 2.49
CA TYR A 375 19.79 8.73 3.40
C TYR A 375 20.52 10.06 3.13
N ARG A 376 21.32 10.15 2.07
CA ARG A 376 21.96 11.39 1.62
C ARG A 376 22.16 11.40 0.11
N SER A 377 21.87 12.54 -0.49
CA SER A 377 22.02 12.82 -1.93
C SER A 377 23.48 12.92 -2.40
N ILE A 378 24.43 13.19 -1.48
CA ILE A 378 25.86 13.29 -1.79
C ILE A 378 26.66 12.37 -0.85
N SER A 379 27.58 11.58 -1.40
CA SER A 379 28.35 10.57 -0.65
C SER A 379 29.36 11.15 0.35
N LYS A 380 29.75 12.42 0.19
CA LYS A 380 30.74 13.10 1.04
C LYS A 380 30.06 13.74 2.24
N ARG A 381 30.53 13.44 3.46
CA ARG A 381 30.08 14.10 4.68
C ARG A 381 30.34 15.62 4.61
N PRO A 382 29.32 16.48 4.77
CA PRO A 382 29.47 17.93 4.71
C PRO A 382 30.24 18.51 5.91
N SER A 383 30.92 19.63 5.69
CA SER A 383 31.27 20.61 6.73
C SER A 383 30.24 21.73 6.75
N MET A 384 30.24 22.65 7.73
CA MET A 384 29.32 23.82 7.67
C MET A 384 29.50 24.66 6.39
N ASP A 385 30.69 24.62 5.78
CA ASP A 385 31.01 25.30 4.51
C ASP A 385 30.17 24.78 3.32
N PHE A 386 29.51 23.62 3.47
CA PHE A 386 28.64 23.02 2.47
C PHE A 386 27.26 23.67 2.42
N PHE A 387 26.73 24.15 3.55
CA PHE A 387 25.36 24.69 3.63
C PHE A 387 25.14 25.94 2.78
N SER A 388 26.21 26.71 2.57
CA SER A 388 26.21 27.92 1.71
C SER A 388 26.34 27.61 0.22
N GLN A 389 26.61 26.36 -0.17
CA GLN A 389 26.65 25.97 -1.59
C GLN A 389 25.22 25.83 -2.09
N LYS A 390 24.85 26.63 -3.09
CA LYS A 390 23.51 26.58 -3.72
C LYS A 390 23.24 25.16 -4.22
N THR A 391 22.40 24.41 -3.50
CA THR A 391 21.76 23.22 -4.08
C THR A 391 20.82 23.69 -5.18
N GLY A 392 21.04 23.18 -6.39
CA GLY A 392 20.25 23.57 -7.55
C GLY A 392 18.83 23.04 -7.43
N ARG A 393 17.88 23.91 -7.11
CA ARG A 393 16.44 23.60 -7.19
C ARG A 393 15.94 23.80 -8.63
N PRO A 394 14.95 23.01 -9.10
CA PRO A 394 14.30 21.89 -8.39
C PRO A 394 15.20 20.66 -8.32
N PHE A 395 15.05 19.87 -7.25
CA PHE A 395 15.72 18.57 -7.15
C PHE A 395 15.20 17.60 -8.22
N LYS A 396 16.09 16.74 -8.72
CA LYS A 396 15.72 15.64 -9.62
C LYS A 396 15.52 14.38 -8.78
N ALA A 397 14.42 13.68 -8.99
CA ALA A 397 14.18 12.39 -8.34
C ALA A 397 15.25 11.35 -8.73
N ASP A 398 15.82 10.70 -7.72
CA ASP A 398 16.77 9.59 -7.85
C ASP A 398 16.23 8.37 -7.07
N PRO A 399 15.97 7.22 -7.73
CA PRO A 399 15.47 6.02 -7.05
C PRO A 399 16.49 5.37 -6.09
N HIS A 400 17.75 5.80 -6.08
CA HIS A 400 18.77 5.36 -5.12
C HIS A 400 18.79 6.17 -3.82
N GLU A 401 18.07 7.30 -3.75
CA GLU A 401 17.86 8.04 -2.51
C GLU A 401 16.60 7.54 -1.79
N ALA A 402 16.72 7.35 -0.48
CA ALA A 402 15.64 6.86 0.37
C ALA A 402 14.44 7.83 0.38
N PHE A 403 14.70 9.14 0.36
CA PHE A 403 13.65 10.16 0.39
C PHE A 403 12.68 10.05 -0.80
N TRP A 404 13.20 9.86 -2.02
CA TRP A 404 12.36 9.66 -3.21
C TRP A 404 11.63 8.33 -3.18
N THR A 405 12.24 7.27 -2.64
CA THR A 405 11.59 5.97 -2.46
C THR A 405 10.35 6.09 -1.57
N PHE A 406 10.47 6.76 -0.41
CA PHE A 406 9.36 6.98 0.53
C PHE A 406 8.32 7.97 -0.02
N SER A 407 8.76 9.03 -0.71
CA SER A 407 7.83 9.99 -1.36
C SER A 407 7.03 9.35 -2.50
N ASN A 408 7.66 8.51 -3.33
CA ASN A 408 6.97 7.75 -4.38
C ASN A 408 5.99 6.72 -3.78
N PHE A 409 6.31 6.13 -2.63
CA PHE A 409 5.37 5.27 -1.90
C PHE A 409 4.15 6.06 -1.41
N ARG A 410 4.37 7.20 -0.71
CA ARG A 410 3.31 8.15 -0.32
C ARG A 410 2.39 8.46 -1.48
N ASP A 411 2.92 8.86 -2.64
CA ASP A 411 2.12 9.31 -3.77
C ASP A 411 1.26 8.18 -4.37
N LYS A 412 1.75 6.93 -4.34
CA LYS A 412 0.97 5.74 -4.72
C LYS A 412 -0.14 5.42 -3.71
N VAL A 413 0.16 5.45 -2.40
CA VAL A 413 -0.82 5.06 -1.36
C VAL A 413 -1.75 6.18 -0.90
N SER A 414 -1.49 7.44 -1.25
CA SER A 414 -2.34 8.57 -0.84
C SER A 414 -3.65 8.67 -1.63
N ASN A 415 -3.76 7.99 -2.78
CA ASN A 415 -4.89 8.06 -3.71
C ASN A 415 -5.74 6.77 -3.76
N VAL A 416 -5.47 5.80 -2.88
CA VAL A 416 -6.25 4.55 -2.80
C VAL A 416 -7.54 4.75 -1.98
N SER A 417 -8.48 3.80 -2.06
CA SER A 417 -9.69 3.82 -1.23
C SER A 417 -9.38 3.76 0.27
N GLU A 418 -10.24 4.31 1.12
CA GLU A 418 -10.04 4.33 2.58
C GLU A 418 -9.81 2.93 3.18
N GLU A 419 -10.51 1.91 2.67
CA GLU A 419 -10.34 0.51 3.07
C GLU A 419 -8.95 -0.03 2.71
N SER A 420 -8.43 0.33 1.53
CA SER A 420 -7.06 0.01 1.13
C SER A 420 -6.05 0.78 1.96
N PHE A 421 -6.29 2.06 2.24
CA PHE A 421 -5.43 2.87 3.09
C PHE A 421 -5.36 2.33 4.52
N ALA A 422 -6.47 1.88 5.11
CA ALA A 422 -6.49 1.22 6.41
C ALA A 422 -5.62 -0.06 6.44
N ARG A 423 -5.60 -0.84 5.34
CA ARG A 423 -4.67 -1.98 5.20
C ARG A 423 -3.21 -1.55 5.09
N VAL A 424 -2.92 -0.43 4.41
CA VAL A 424 -1.57 0.16 4.37
C VAL A 424 -1.13 0.53 5.79
N SER A 425 -1.90 1.39 6.48
CA SER A 425 -1.58 1.88 7.83
C SER A 425 -1.34 0.73 8.81
N ALA A 426 -2.22 -0.27 8.86
CA ALA A 426 -2.07 -1.44 9.74
C ALA A 426 -0.77 -2.23 9.50
N ARG A 427 -0.24 -2.24 8.27
CA ARG A 427 1.06 -2.88 7.96
C ARG A 427 2.25 -2.00 8.36
N LEU A 428 2.16 -0.69 8.18
CA LEU A 428 3.19 0.26 8.64
C LEU A 428 3.30 0.22 10.17
N GLU A 429 2.15 0.31 10.87
CA GLU A 429 2.03 0.20 12.33
C GLU A 429 2.57 -1.12 12.87
N GLN A 430 2.40 -2.24 12.14
CA GLN A 430 2.96 -3.53 12.54
C GLN A 430 4.50 -3.53 12.59
N ILE A 431 5.16 -2.77 11.70
CA ILE A 431 6.63 -2.68 11.66
C ILE A 431 7.14 -1.83 12.82
N GLU A 432 6.48 -0.69 13.08
CA GLU A 432 6.77 0.17 14.23
C GLU A 432 6.58 -0.58 15.55
N SER A 433 5.44 -1.27 15.69
CA SER A 433 5.12 -2.08 16.87
C SER A 433 6.16 -3.18 17.13
N ARG A 434 6.69 -3.81 16.07
CA ARG A 434 7.78 -4.79 16.19
C ARG A 434 9.11 -4.14 16.60
N ALA A 435 9.44 -2.98 16.05
CA ALA A 435 10.65 -2.24 16.40
C ALA A 435 10.62 -1.79 17.88
N LEU A 436 9.49 -1.24 18.33
CA LEU A 436 9.23 -0.86 19.73
C LEU A 436 9.29 -2.08 20.67
N ALA A 437 8.61 -3.18 20.33
CA ALA A 437 8.62 -4.40 21.15
C ALA A 437 10.00 -5.09 21.22
N ALA A 438 10.84 -4.94 20.19
CA ALA A 438 12.20 -5.47 20.20
C ALA A 438 13.19 -4.61 21.03
N GLN A 439 12.88 -3.32 21.22
CA GLN A 439 13.79 -2.27 21.70
C GLN A 439 14.56 -2.67 22.97
N GLU A 440 13.86 -2.89 24.08
CA GLU A 440 14.46 -3.20 25.39
C GLU A 440 15.42 -4.41 25.34
N SER A 441 14.95 -5.51 24.75
CA SER A 441 15.72 -6.76 24.65
C SER A 441 16.95 -6.66 23.72
N PHE A 442 16.95 -5.68 22.82
CA PHE A 442 18.08 -5.35 21.95
C PHE A 442 19.07 -4.45 22.67
N GLU A 443 18.59 -3.41 23.36
CA GLU A 443 19.39 -2.43 24.09
C GLU A 443 20.16 -3.04 25.25
N GLU A 444 19.61 -4.03 25.95
CA GLU A 444 20.36 -4.80 26.94
C GLU A 444 21.61 -5.46 26.32
N LYS A 445 21.46 -6.07 25.15
CA LYS A 445 22.54 -6.77 24.44
C LYS A 445 23.56 -5.76 23.90
N ALA A 446 23.08 -4.66 23.32
CA ALA A 446 23.91 -3.56 22.84
C ALA A 446 24.72 -2.92 23.98
N SER A 447 24.13 -2.74 25.16
CA SER A 447 24.78 -2.17 26.35
C SER A 447 25.85 -3.11 26.93
N ARG A 448 25.58 -4.42 27.00
CA ARG A 448 26.57 -5.43 27.40
C ARG A 448 27.75 -5.52 26.42
N LEU A 449 27.50 -5.29 25.14
CA LEU A 449 28.55 -5.22 24.11
C LEU A 449 29.32 -3.91 24.19
N HIS A 450 28.64 -2.77 24.36
CA HIS A 450 29.22 -1.43 24.48
C HIS A 450 30.28 -1.34 25.58
N ALA A 451 29.98 -1.91 26.75
CA ALA A 451 30.89 -1.98 27.89
C ALA A 451 32.18 -2.80 27.65
N ARG A 452 32.27 -3.55 26.54
CA ARG A 452 33.41 -4.40 26.17
C ARG A 452 34.10 -3.93 24.89
N ASP A 453 33.30 -3.55 23.89
CA ASP A 453 33.72 -3.09 22.58
C ASP A 453 32.68 -2.10 22.03
N ARG A 454 33.03 -0.80 22.13
CA ARG A 454 32.21 0.30 21.62
C ARG A 454 32.06 0.25 20.10
N ALA A 455 33.06 -0.23 19.36
CA ALA A 455 33.03 -0.27 17.90
C ALA A 455 32.13 -1.42 17.40
N ALA A 456 32.22 -2.60 18.01
CA ALA A 456 31.29 -3.69 17.74
C ALA A 456 29.84 -3.30 18.13
N SER A 457 29.65 -2.58 19.25
CA SER A 457 28.34 -2.04 19.62
C SER A 457 27.80 -1.08 18.56
N ALA A 458 28.60 -0.11 18.09
CA ALA A 458 28.22 0.80 17.01
C ALA A 458 27.80 0.07 15.72
N GLN A 459 28.51 -0.99 15.33
CA GLN A 459 28.11 -1.84 14.20
C GLN A 459 26.80 -2.59 14.46
N THR A 460 26.56 -3.09 15.68
CA THR A 460 25.31 -3.76 16.06
C THR A 460 24.12 -2.79 16.05
N LEU A 461 24.29 -1.57 16.56
CA LEU A 461 23.30 -0.49 16.48
C LEU A 461 22.97 -0.15 15.02
N THR A 462 23.99 0.03 14.19
CA THR A 462 23.83 0.32 12.75
C THR A 462 23.03 -0.78 12.05
N LYS A 463 23.40 -2.06 12.25
CA LYS A 463 22.71 -3.22 11.66
C LYS A 463 21.26 -3.37 12.10
N PHE A 464 20.90 -2.92 13.30
CA PHE A 464 19.50 -2.92 13.75
C PHE A 464 18.69 -1.88 12.97
N SER A 465 19.17 -0.64 12.87
CA SER A 465 18.54 0.41 12.07
C SER A 465 18.45 0.02 10.59
N ASP A 466 19.52 -0.53 10.01
CA ASP A 466 19.54 -1.06 8.64
C ASP A 466 18.49 -2.16 8.43
N GLY A 467 18.37 -3.09 9.39
CA GLY A 467 17.40 -4.19 9.34
C GLY A 467 15.95 -3.70 9.33
N ILE A 468 15.62 -2.73 10.20
CA ILE A 468 14.29 -2.11 10.19
C ILE A 468 14.05 -1.34 8.88
N TYR A 469 15.03 -0.58 8.41
CA TYR A 469 14.94 0.14 7.12
C TYR A 469 14.66 -0.80 5.95
N LEU A 470 15.39 -1.93 5.84
CA LEU A 470 15.16 -2.93 4.80
C LEU A 470 13.76 -3.57 4.91
N SER A 471 13.29 -3.88 6.13
CA SER A 471 11.91 -4.35 6.34
C SER A 471 10.85 -3.31 5.94
N CYS A 472 11.15 -2.01 6.04
CA CYS A 472 10.27 -0.96 5.54
C CYS A 472 10.20 -0.98 4.00
N LEU A 473 11.35 -1.10 3.32
CA LEU A 473 11.40 -1.17 1.85
C LEU A 473 10.61 -2.39 1.32
N GLU A 474 10.86 -3.57 1.87
CA GLU A 474 10.18 -4.82 1.50
C GLU A 474 8.66 -4.72 1.75
N ALA A 475 8.24 -4.12 2.86
CA ALA A 475 6.82 -3.93 3.15
C ALA A 475 6.15 -2.95 2.19
N MET A 476 6.81 -1.84 1.83
CA MET A 476 6.30 -0.87 0.86
C MET A 476 6.14 -1.49 -0.54
N GLU A 477 7.09 -2.32 -0.97
CA GLU A 477 6.99 -3.07 -2.23
C GLU A 477 5.81 -4.05 -2.22
N ASN A 478 5.70 -4.88 -1.17
CA ASN A 478 4.57 -5.81 -1.01
C ASN A 478 3.21 -5.10 -0.95
N ILE A 479 3.13 -3.94 -0.31
CA ILE A 479 1.91 -3.11 -0.27
C ILE A 479 1.53 -2.62 -1.68
N ILE A 480 2.49 -2.12 -2.46
CA ILE A 480 2.24 -1.68 -3.85
C ILE A 480 1.73 -2.84 -4.71
N ASN A 481 2.34 -4.02 -4.58
CA ASN A 481 1.95 -5.21 -5.33
C ASN A 481 0.52 -5.65 -4.96
N ASP A 482 0.18 -5.71 -3.67
CA ASP A 482 -1.16 -6.09 -3.20
C ASP A 482 -2.26 -5.09 -3.63
N ILE A 483 -1.95 -3.78 -3.71
CA ILE A 483 -2.87 -2.78 -4.24
C ILE A 483 -3.15 -3.06 -5.73
N ALA A 484 -2.10 -3.27 -6.53
CA ALA A 484 -2.25 -3.57 -7.96
C ALA A 484 -3.04 -4.87 -8.19
N ASP A 485 -2.77 -5.92 -7.41
CA ASP A 485 -3.48 -7.20 -7.48
C ASP A 485 -4.96 -7.04 -7.09
N SER A 486 -5.27 -6.20 -6.09
CA SER A 486 -6.64 -5.88 -5.69
C SER A 486 -7.40 -5.12 -6.77
N GLU A 487 -6.77 -4.13 -7.43
CA GLU A 487 -7.37 -3.40 -8.55
C GLU A 487 -7.63 -4.30 -9.76
N LEU A 488 -6.68 -5.19 -10.10
CA LEU A 488 -6.85 -6.18 -11.16
C LEU A 488 -8.00 -7.16 -10.84
N ARG A 489 -8.16 -7.59 -9.59
CA ARG A 489 -9.28 -8.45 -9.15
C ARG A 489 -10.62 -7.75 -9.22
N MET A 490 -10.71 -6.47 -8.81
CA MET A 490 -11.93 -5.68 -8.97
C MET A 490 -12.31 -5.54 -10.44
N LYS A 491 -11.34 -5.22 -11.31
CA LYS A 491 -11.56 -5.12 -12.75
C LYS A 491 -11.94 -6.47 -13.38
N ALA A 492 -11.31 -7.56 -12.98
CA ALA A 492 -11.68 -8.90 -13.45
C ALA A 492 -13.11 -9.27 -13.04
N SER A 493 -13.52 -8.93 -11.82
CA SER A 493 -14.91 -9.11 -11.35
C SER A 493 -15.90 -8.24 -12.13
N GLU A 494 -15.59 -6.95 -12.37
CA GLU A 494 -16.42 -6.07 -13.21
C GLU A 494 -16.61 -6.67 -14.61
N LEU A 495 -15.53 -7.09 -15.27
CA LEU A 495 -15.58 -7.68 -16.61
C LEU A 495 -16.37 -8.99 -16.62
N ALA A 496 -16.17 -9.86 -15.62
CA ALA A 496 -16.86 -11.15 -15.53
C ALA A 496 -18.37 -11.03 -15.32
N HIS A 497 -18.84 -9.96 -14.67
CA HIS A 497 -20.28 -9.69 -14.49
C HIS A 497 -20.89 -8.81 -15.59
N LYS A 498 -20.07 -8.27 -16.49
CA LYS A 498 -20.47 -7.35 -17.57
C LYS A 498 -20.67 -8.04 -18.92
N TYR A 499 -19.91 -9.10 -19.17
CA TYR A 499 -19.96 -9.87 -20.42
C TYR A 499 -20.51 -11.27 -20.18
N LEU A 500 -21.21 -11.80 -21.18
CA LEU A 500 -21.76 -13.16 -21.14
C LEU A 500 -20.64 -14.20 -21.03
N ILE A 501 -20.58 -14.94 -19.92
CA ILE A 501 -19.66 -16.08 -19.78
C ILE A 501 -20.41 -17.39 -20.04
N VAL A 502 -19.84 -18.21 -20.93
CA VAL A 502 -20.35 -19.54 -21.29
C VAL A 502 -19.27 -20.58 -21.04
N ASP A 503 -19.59 -21.62 -20.27
CA ASP A 503 -18.77 -22.83 -20.13
C ASP A 503 -19.36 -23.93 -21.03
N THR A 504 -18.59 -24.43 -22.00
CA THR A 504 -19.08 -25.42 -22.98
C THR A 504 -19.02 -26.87 -22.51
N HIS A 505 -18.54 -27.17 -21.29
CA HIS A 505 -18.45 -28.56 -20.83
C HIS A 505 -18.35 -28.75 -19.30
N GLN A 506 -19.42 -29.23 -18.66
CA GLN A 506 -19.43 -29.58 -17.22
C GLN A 506 -20.07 -30.96 -16.92
N ASP A 507 -19.29 -31.83 -16.27
CA ASP A 507 -19.62 -33.21 -15.81
C ASP A 507 -20.64 -33.31 -14.65
N VAL A 508 -21.43 -32.27 -14.38
CA VAL A 508 -22.27 -32.21 -13.17
C VAL A 508 -23.28 -33.36 -13.06
N PRO A 509 -24.03 -33.76 -14.12
CA PRO A 509 -25.00 -34.86 -14.01
C PRO A 509 -24.34 -36.18 -13.56
N TYR A 510 -23.30 -36.61 -14.27
CA TYR A 510 -22.61 -37.86 -13.99
C TYR A 510 -21.87 -37.85 -12.64
N ARG A 511 -21.40 -36.68 -12.18
CA ARG A 511 -20.88 -36.48 -10.81
C ARG A 511 -21.97 -36.74 -9.76
N LEU A 512 -23.16 -36.20 -9.95
CA LEU A 512 -24.27 -36.34 -9.00
C LEU A 512 -24.80 -37.78 -8.91
N ARG A 513 -24.72 -38.58 -10.00
CA ARG A 513 -24.99 -40.03 -9.93
C ARG A 513 -24.12 -40.76 -8.89
N LYS A 514 -22.87 -40.33 -8.71
CA LYS A 514 -21.92 -40.95 -7.77
C LYS A 514 -22.12 -40.48 -6.33
N LYS A 515 -22.51 -39.22 -6.15
CA LYS A 515 -22.83 -38.60 -4.87
C LYS A 515 -23.78 -37.42 -5.10
N MET A 516 -25.05 -37.60 -4.77
CA MET A 516 -26.05 -36.54 -4.89
C MET A 516 -25.74 -35.37 -3.93
N GLU A 517 -25.82 -34.14 -4.44
CA GLU A 517 -25.62 -32.89 -3.72
C GLU A 517 -26.56 -31.81 -4.31
N ASP A 518 -27.04 -30.90 -3.46
CA ASP A 518 -27.91 -29.79 -3.85
C ASP A 518 -27.08 -28.67 -4.50
N ILE A 519 -26.92 -28.71 -5.83
CA ILE A 519 -26.16 -27.73 -6.62
C ILE A 519 -26.79 -26.33 -6.66
N SER A 520 -27.97 -26.15 -6.05
CA SER A 520 -28.56 -24.84 -5.83
C SER A 520 -27.85 -24.09 -4.67
N LYS A 521 -27.05 -24.80 -3.87
CA LYS A 521 -26.25 -24.30 -2.74
C LYS A 521 -24.78 -24.62 -2.97
N ARG A 522 -23.90 -23.99 -2.18
CA ARG A 522 -22.46 -24.23 -2.26
C ARG A 522 -22.13 -25.67 -1.87
N THR A 523 -21.64 -26.48 -2.81
CA THR A 523 -21.39 -27.92 -2.59
C THR A 523 -20.01 -28.18 -1.99
N THR A 524 -19.86 -29.32 -1.31
CA THR A 524 -18.58 -29.72 -0.68
C THR A 524 -17.57 -30.32 -1.67
N GLY A 525 -18.03 -30.79 -2.83
CA GLY A 525 -17.18 -31.25 -3.91
C GLY A 525 -17.70 -30.81 -5.29
N GLY A 526 -16.89 -31.04 -6.32
CA GLY A 526 -17.10 -30.47 -7.65
C GLY A 526 -16.72 -28.99 -7.73
N ASN A 527 -16.77 -28.45 -8.95
CA ASN A 527 -16.39 -27.06 -9.25
C ASN A 527 -17.58 -26.15 -9.61
N PHE A 528 -18.77 -26.73 -9.79
CA PHE A 528 -19.99 -26.02 -10.19
C PHE A 528 -21.09 -26.15 -9.13
N ASP A 529 -21.63 -25.00 -8.74
CA ASP A 529 -22.92 -24.81 -8.09
C ASP A 529 -23.42 -23.37 -8.33
N TYR A 530 -24.69 -23.09 -8.02
CA TYR A 530 -25.28 -21.78 -8.26
C TYR A 530 -24.54 -20.62 -7.55
N PRO A 531 -24.20 -20.69 -6.24
CA PRO A 531 -23.36 -19.66 -5.61
C PRO A 531 -22.02 -19.42 -6.29
N ARG A 532 -21.25 -20.47 -6.63
CA ARG A 532 -19.97 -20.33 -7.34
C ARG A 532 -20.16 -19.72 -8.73
N ALA A 533 -21.18 -20.14 -9.46
CA ALA A 533 -21.50 -19.60 -10.79
C ALA A 533 -21.85 -18.10 -10.72
N ARG A 534 -22.69 -17.69 -9.75
CA ARG A 534 -23.07 -16.28 -9.57
C ARG A 534 -21.91 -15.40 -9.07
N GLU A 535 -21.03 -15.90 -8.20
CA GLU A 535 -19.84 -15.17 -7.74
C GLU A 535 -18.76 -15.03 -8.84
N GLY A 536 -18.67 -16.00 -9.73
CA GLY A 536 -17.71 -16.02 -10.84
C GLY A 536 -18.19 -15.35 -12.13
N GLY A 537 -19.41 -14.79 -12.18
CA GLY A 537 -19.98 -14.18 -13.37
C GLY A 537 -20.42 -15.18 -14.47
N LEU A 538 -20.54 -16.47 -14.17
CA LEU A 538 -20.99 -17.47 -15.14
C LEU A 538 -22.49 -17.29 -15.44
N ASP A 539 -22.88 -17.30 -16.72
CA ASP A 539 -24.27 -17.13 -17.15
C ASP A 539 -24.86 -18.36 -17.82
N ALA A 540 -24.05 -19.10 -18.57
CA ALA A 540 -24.50 -20.29 -19.28
C ALA A 540 -23.49 -21.44 -19.17
N VAL A 541 -24.01 -22.66 -19.12
CA VAL A 541 -23.21 -23.87 -19.02
C VAL A 541 -23.82 -25.00 -19.84
N PHE A 542 -23.00 -25.71 -20.59
CA PHE A 542 -23.38 -26.98 -21.20
C PHE A 542 -23.13 -28.11 -20.19
N MET A 543 -24.23 -28.68 -19.71
CA MET A 543 -24.20 -29.89 -18.89
C MET A 543 -23.95 -31.10 -19.80
N ALA A 544 -22.88 -31.83 -19.54
CA ALA A 544 -22.54 -33.03 -20.28
C ALA A 544 -23.43 -34.20 -19.82
N ALA A 545 -24.29 -34.66 -20.72
CA ALA A 545 -24.94 -35.96 -20.62
C ALA A 545 -23.93 -37.05 -21.02
N TYR A 546 -22.92 -37.25 -20.16
CA TYR A 546 -21.81 -38.16 -20.38
C TYR A 546 -22.25 -39.62 -20.34
N VAL A 547 -21.94 -40.39 -21.39
CA VAL A 547 -22.22 -41.82 -21.44
C VAL A 547 -20.93 -42.65 -21.41
N PRO A 548 -20.71 -43.48 -20.36
CA PRO A 548 -19.49 -44.29 -20.25
C PRO A 548 -19.24 -45.18 -21.49
N PRO A 549 -17.99 -45.28 -22.00
CA PRO A 549 -17.71 -45.98 -23.26
C PRO A 549 -18.08 -47.46 -23.30
N ASP A 550 -18.13 -48.14 -22.15
CA ASP A 550 -18.50 -49.55 -22.06
C ASP A 550 -19.98 -49.82 -22.41
N TYR A 551 -20.82 -48.80 -22.46
CA TYR A 551 -22.20 -48.90 -22.98
C TYR A 551 -22.26 -49.19 -24.48
N GLU A 552 -21.20 -48.91 -25.26
CA GLU A 552 -21.09 -49.32 -26.67
C GLU A 552 -21.16 -50.85 -26.83
N GLN A 553 -20.68 -51.62 -25.85
CA GLN A 553 -20.70 -53.09 -25.88
C GLN A 553 -21.80 -53.70 -25.00
N LYS A 554 -22.22 -52.99 -23.93
CA LYS A 554 -23.31 -53.43 -23.04
C LYS A 554 -24.71 -53.17 -23.62
N GLY A 555 -24.85 -52.16 -24.47
CA GLY A 555 -26.15 -51.61 -24.89
C GLY A 555 -26.82 -50.78 -23.79
N GLY A 556 -27.91 -50.09 -24.15
CA GLY A 556 -28.65 -49.21 -23.23
C GLY A 556 -28.04 -47.81 -23.08
N ALA A 557 -27.13 -47.43 -23.98
CA ALA A 557 -26.55 -46.08 -24.06
C ALA A 557 -27.64 -45.04 -24.31
N PHE A 558 -28.65 -45.36 -25.14
CA PHE A 558 -29.80 -44.49 -25.40
C PHE A 558 -30.59 -44.19 -24.12
N ALA A 559 -30.89 -45.22 -23.33
CA ALA A 559 -31.60 -45.07 -22.06
C ALA A 559 -30.77 -44.25 -21.04
N PHE A 560 -29.48 -44.56 -20.92
CA PHE A 560 -28.57 -43.85 -20.02
C PHE A 560 -28.48 -42.34 -20.35
N ALA A 561 -28.36 -41.98 -21.63
CA ALA A 561 -28.33 -40.58 -22.04
C ALA A 561 -29.63 -39.83 -21.67
N ASN A 562 -30.78 -40.50 -21.77
CA ASN A 562 -32.05 -39.90 -21.34
C ASN A 562 -32.10 -39.66 -19.82
N GLU A 563 -31.56 -40.56 -18.99
CA GLU A 563 -31.48 -40.34 -17.53
C GLU A 563 -30.61 -39.12 -17.16
N GLU A 564 -29.49 -38.90 -17.87
CA GLU A 564 -28.66 -37.71 -17.67
C GLU A 564 -29.37 -36.43 -18.15
N ILE A 565 -30.11 -36.49 -19.26
CA ILE A 565 -30.93 -35.38 -19.77
C ILE A 565 -32.05 -35.03 -18.76
N ASP A 566 -32.78 -36.05 -18.26
CA ASP A 566 -33.83 -35.90 -17.25
C ASP A 566 -33.29 -35.27 -15.96
N THR A 567 -32.02 -35.54 -15.62
CA THR A 567 -31.31 -34.92 -14.50
C THR A 567 -31.07 -33.43 -14.72
N VAL A 568 -30.62 -33.02 -15.92
CA VAL A 568 -30.40 -31.60 -16.26
C VAL A 568 -31.73 -30.82 -16.33
N GLU A 569 -32.74 -31.38 -17.00
CA GLU A 569 -34.09 -30.81 -17.04
C GLU A 569 -34.68 -30.72 -15.61
N GLY A 570 -34.32 -31.66 -14.74
CA GLY A 570 -34.62 -31.62 -13.31
C GLY A 570 -34.06 -30.41 -12.57
N PHE A 571 -32.83 -29.97 -12.86
CA PHE A 571 -32.24 -28.80 -12.20
C PHE A 571 -33.05 -27.52 -12.44
N ALA A 572 -33.53 -27.33 -13.69
CA ALA A 572 -34.37 -26.18 -14.06
C ALA A 572 -35.79 -26.28 -13.49
N ARG A 573 -36.35 -27.50 -13.39
CA ARG A 573 -37.67 -27.77 -12.80
C ARG A 573 -37.69 -27.59 -11.28
N ASP A 574 -36.66 -28.09 -10.59
CA ASP A 574 -36.61 -28.18 -9.13
C ASP A 574 -36.08 -26.88 -8.50
N TRP A 575 -35.28 -26.09 -9.25
CA TRP A 575 -34.80 -24.77 -8.85
C TRP A 575 -35.02 -23.68 -9.93
N PRO A 576 -36.27 -23.39 -10.33
CA PRO A 576 -36.61 -22.51 -11.46
C PRO A 576 -36.29 -21.03 -11.23
N GLY A 577 -35.95 -20.65 -9.99
CA GLY A 577 -35.43 -19.32 -9.65
C GLY A 577 -33.90 -19.18 -9.81
N LYS A 578 -33.20 -20.26 -10.15
CA LYS A 578 -31.72 -20.34 -10.21
C LYS A 578 -31.20 -20.89 -11.53
N PHE A 579 -31.91 -21.86 -12.11
CA PHE A 579 -31.57 -22.48 -13.39
C PHE A 579 -32.71 -22.33 -14.39
N VAL A 580 -32.38 -22.27 -15.67
CA VAL A 580 -33.34 -22.22 -16.79
C VAL A 580 -32.77 -22.98 -17.97
N MET A 581 -33.59 -23.71 -18.74
CA MET A 581 -33.10 -24.42 -19.92
C MET A 581 -32.83 -23.45 -21.08
N ALA A 582 -31.78 -23.73 -21.86
CA ALA A 582 -31.45 -23.00 -23.07
C ALA A 582 -31.21 -23.95 -24.25
N ARG A 583 -31.93 -23.70 -25.34
CA ARG A 583 -31.93 -24.48 -26.58
C ARG A 583 -31.43 -23.67 -27.79
N SER A 584 -30.97 -22.43 -27.60
CA SER A 584 -30.38 -21.60 -28.64
C SER A 584 -29.47 -20.51 -28.06
N ALA A 585 -28.56 -19.97 -28.88
CA ALA A 585 -27.76 -18.81 -28.50
C ALA A 585 -28.61 -17.53 -28.28
N ASN A 586 -29.82 -17.47 -28.83
CA ASN A 586 -30.74 -16.36 -28.58
C ASN A 586 -31.38 -16.49 -27.19
N GLU A 587 -31.84 -17.68 -26.81
CA GLU A 587 -32.32 -17.94 -25.43
C GLU A 587 -31.26 -17.60 -24.39
N ILE A 588 -29.99 -17.98 -24.60
CA ILE A 588 -28.90 -17.60 -23.68
C ILE A 588 -28.76 -16.07 -23.56
N ARG A 589 -28.82 -15.33 -24.68
CA ARG A 589 -28.74 -13.86 -24.67
C ARG A 589 -29.97 -13.20 -24.04
N GLU A 590 -31.15 -13.78 -24.20
CA GLU A 590 -32.40 -13.32 -23.58
C GLU A 590 -32.45 -13.62 -22.07
N GLN A 591 -31.74 -14.67 -21.63
CA GLN A 591 -31.61 -15.08 -20.23
C GLN A 591 -30.44 -14.38 -19.50
N PHE A 592 -29.50 -13.77 -20.23
CA PHE A 592 -28.38 -13.02 -19.66
C PHE A 592 -28.86 -11.91 -18.71
N GLY A 593 -28.17 -11.75 -17.58
CA GLY A 593 -28.53 -10.75 -16.56
C GLY A 593 -29.80 -11.03 -15.76
N CYS A 594 -30.60 -12.07 -16.06
CA CYS A 594 -31.83 -12.36 -15.30
C CYS A 594 -31.62 -13.00 -13.91
N GLY A 595 -30.35 -13.19 -13.50
CA GLY A 595 -29.96 -13.80 -12.23
C GLY A 595 -29.96 -15.34 -12.22
N LYS A 596 -30.42 -15.99 -13.29
CA LYS A 596 -30.39 -17.45 -13.46
C LYS A 596 -29.19 -17.88 -14.30
N ILE A 597 -28.82 -19.15 -14.16
CA ILE A 597 -27.84 -19.83 -15.02
C ILE A 597 -28.58 -20.60 -16.12
N SER A 598 -28.20 -20.37 -17.37
CA SER A 598 -28.71 -21.03 -18.56
C SER A 598 -28.09 -22.42 -18.71
N LEU A 599 -28.91 -23.47 -18.70
CA LEU A 599 -28.49 -24.86 -18.85
C LEU A 599 -28.73 -25.31 -20.30
N ALA A 600 -27.64 -25.44 -21.05
CA ALA A 600 -27.63 -26.13 -22.33
C ALA A 600 -27.23 -27.60 -22.14
N ILE A 601 -27.56 -28.46 -23.11
CA ILE A 601 -27.24 -29.90 -23.05
C ILE A 601 -26.35 -30.29 -24.24
N GLY A 602 -25.25 -30.95 -23.94
CA GLY A 602 -24.46 -31.74 -24.90
C GLY A 602 -24.42 -33.20 -24.46
N ILE A 603 -24.43 -34.14 -25.42
CA ILE A 603 -24.12 -35.54 -25.13
C ILE A 603 -22.63 -35.75 -25.36
N GLU A 604 -21.93 -36.29 -24.36
CA GLU A 604 -20.55 -36.74 -24.55
C GLU A 604 -20.53 -38.25 -24.74
N ASN A 605 -19.76 -38.69 -25.75
CA ASN A 605 -19.78 -40.02 -26.38
C ASN A 605 -21.03 -40.27 -27.23
N GLY A 606 -20.85 -40.51 -28.54
CA GLY A 606 -21.92 -40.82 -29.48
C GLY A 606 -22.56 -42.21 -29.36
N ALA A 607 -22.15 -43.05 -28.40
CA ALA A 607 -22.75 -44.37 -28.14
C ALA A 607 -24.31 -44.37 -28.05
N PRO A 608 -25.00 -43.35 -27.49
CA PRO A 608 -26.47 -43.30 -27.40
C PRO A 608 -27.22 -43.28 -28.74
N ILE A 609 -26.53 -43.10 -29.87
CA ILE A 609 -27.15 -43.21 -31.19
C ILE A 609 -27.46 -44.69 -31.52
N GLU A 610 -26.75 -45.65 -30.93
CA GLU A 610 -26.99 -47.11 -31.04
C GLU A 610 -27.19 -47.64 -32.48
N GLY A 611 -26.56 -46.99 -33.47
CA GLY A 611 -26.67 -47.36 -34.89
C GLY A 611 -27.97 -46.92 -35.59
N ASP A 612 -28.91 -46.26 -34.91
CA ASP A 612 -30.09 -45.66 -35.53
C ASP A 612 -29.92 -44.16 -35.73
N LEU A 613 -29.92 -43.71 -36.99
CA LEU A 613 -29.76 -42.31 -37.35
C LEU A 613 -30.92 -41.44 -36.82
N ALA A 614 -32.11 -42.00 -36.59
CA ALA A 614 -33.25 -41.28 -36.03
C ALA A 614 -32.96 -40.74 -34.62
N ASN A 615 -32.07 -41.39 -33.86
CA ASN A 615 -31.70 -40.96 -32.51
C ASN A 615 -31.01 -39.59 -32.48
N VAL A 616 -30.32 -39.19 -33.55
CA VAL A 616 -29.73 -37.83 -33.66
C VAL A 616 -30.82 -36.76 -33.62
N LYS A 617 -31.92 -36.97 -34.37
CA LYS A 617 -33.08 -36.07 -34.34
C LYS A 617 -33.81 -36.15 -33.00
N TYR A 618 -33.98 -37.34 -32.44
CA TYR A 618 -34.62 -37.52 -31.13
C TYR A 618 -33.94 -36.66 -30.05
N PHE A 619 -32.61 -36.73 -29.94
CA PHE A 619 -31.87 -35.93 -28.97
C PHE A 619 -31.89 -34.43 -29.29
N TYR A 620 -31.89 -34.04 -30.58
CA TYR A 620 -32.11 -32.65 -30.98
C TYR A 620 -33.47 -32.10 -30.50
N ASP A 621 -34.54 -32.88 -30.66
CA ASP A 621 -35.89 -32.53 -30.23
C ASP A 621 -36.01 -32.46 -28.70
N ARG A 622 -35.32 -33.35 -27.96
CA ARG A 622 -35.16 -33.28 -26.49
C ARG A 622 -34.44 -32.01 -26.03
N GLY A 623 -33.68 -31.34 -26.91
CA GLY A 623 -32.99 -30.08 -26.61
C GLY A 623 -31.46 -30.15 -26.60
N VAL A 624 -30.87 -31.30 -26.94
CA VAL A 624 -29.42 -31.47 -27.09
C VAL A 624 -28.90 -30.60 -28.25
N ARG A 625 -27.77 -29.92 -28.05
CA ARG A 625 -27.20 -28.99 -29.05
C ARG A 625 -25.78 -29.33 -29.53
N TYR A 626 -25.06 -30.21 -28.84
CA TYR A 626 -23.90 -30.89 -29.41
C TYR A 626 -23.88 -32.39 -29.10
N ILE A 627 -23.15 -33.15 -29.92
CA ILE A 627 -22.71 -34.51 -29.59
C ILE A 627 -21.19 -34.59 -29.80
N THR A 628 -20.46 -34.97 -28.74
CA THR A 628 -19.04 -35.36 -28.82
C THR A 628 -18.97 -36.76 -29.40
N LEU A 629 -18.37 -36.91 -30.59
CA LEU A 629 -18.54 -38.13 -31.39
C LEU A 629 -17.99 -39.41 -30.71
N ALA A 630 -16.98 -39.29 -29.85
CA ALA A 630 -16.43 -40.36 -29.01
C ALA A 630 -16.03 -39.83 -27.62
N HIS A 631 -15.64 -40.72 -26.72
CA HIS A 631 -14.94 -40.38 -25.47
C HIS A 631 -13.60 -41.13 -25.42
N SER A 632 -13.34 -41.99 -24.42
CA SER A 632 -12.03 -42.64 -24.23
C SER A 632 -11.85 -44.00 -24.92
N GLU A 633 -12.85 -44.48 -25.66
CA GLU A 633 -12.75 -45.69 -26.50
C GLU A 633 -13.43 -45.46 -27.87
N CYS A 634 -13.05 -46.24 -28.89
CA CYS A 634 -13.71 -46.19 -30.20
C CYS A 634 -15.14 -46.75 -30.11
N ASN A 635 -16.09 -46.14 -30.82
CA ASN A 635 -17.50 -46.55 -30.84
C ASN A 635 -17.98 -46.84 -32.28
N HIS A 636 -19.27 -47.05 -32.51
CA HIS A 636 -19.82 -47.34 -33.84
C HIS A 636 -19.81 -46.13 -34.80
N ILE A 637 -19.49 -44.92 -34.32
CA ILE A 637 -19.41 -43.68 -35.09
C ILE A 637 -17.98 -43.38 -35.52
N CYS A 638 -17.00 -43.43 -34.61
CA CYS A 638 -15.62 -43.03 -34.90
C CYS A 638 -14.57 -43.57 -33.91
N ASP A 639 -13.30 -43.28 -34.23
CA ASP A 639 -12.15 -43.63 -33.41
C ASP A 639 -11.79 -42.51 -32.39
N SER A 640 -11.34 -42.93 -31.21
CA SER A 640 -10.91 -42.05 -30.12
C SER A 640 -9.40 -41.77 -30.16
N SER A 641 -8.99 -40.59 -29.68
CA SER A 641 -7.59 -40.23 -29.40
C SER A 641 -6.96 -41.02 -28.25
N PHE A 642 -7.76 -41.71 -27.43
CA PHE A 642 -7.29 -42.54 -26.32
C PHE A 642 -7.17 -44.03 -26.66
N ASP A 643 -7.66 -44.48 -27.82
CA ASP A 643 -7.79 -45.90 -28.15
C ASP A 643 -6.96 -46.28 -29.37
N GLU A 644 -5.92 -47.08 -29.12
CA GLU A 644 -4.97 -47.57 -30.13
C GLU A 644 -5.59 -48.56 -31.14
N LYS A 645 -6.83 -49.05 -30.90
CA LYS A 645 -7.49 -50.03 -31.79
C LYS A 645 -7.77 -49.50 -33.20
N ARG A 646 -7.95 -48.18 -33.38
CA ARG A 646 -8.28 -47.49 -34.65
C ARG A 646 -9.21 -48.29 -35.57
N LYS A 647 -10.40 -48.63 -35.06
CA LYS A 647 -11.35 -49.56 -35.69
C LYS A 647 -11.79 -49.11 -37.08
N TRP A 648 -11.86 -47.81 -37.32
CA TRP A 648 -12.40 -47.22 -38.54
C TRP A 648 -11.36 -46.51 -39.40
N HIS A 649 -10.18 -46.23 -38.84
CA HIS A 649 -9.24 -45.24 -39.37
C HIS A 649 -9.93 -43.88 -39.58
N GLY A 650 -10.61 -43.41 -38.52
CA GLY A 650 -11.37 -42.16 -38.51
C GLY A 650 -12.89 -42.35 -38.31
N LEU A 651 -13.70 -41.88 -39.28
CA LEU A 651 -15.15 -42.00 -39.25
C LEU A 651 -15.63 -43.32 -39.87
N SER A 652 -16.54 -44.01 -39.17
CA SER A 652 -17.25 -45.17 -39.72
C SER A 652 -18.20 -44.76 -40.87
N PRO A 653 -18.62 -45.70 -41.74
CA PRO A 653 -19.65 -45.44 -42.74
C PRO A 653 -20.99 -44.96 -42.14
N PHE A 654 -21.24 -45.27 -40.86
CA PHE A 654 -22.39 -44.74 -40.12
C PHE A 654 -22.10 -43.35 -39.55
N GLY A 655 -20.90 -43.12 -38.98
CA GLY A 655 -20.48 -41.82 -38.46
C GLY A 655 -20.53 -40.70 -39.51
N LYS A 656 -20.19 -41.01 -40.77
CA LYS A 656 -20.35 -40.06 -41.90
C LYS A 656 -21.82 -39.65 -42.12
N LYS A 657 -22.79 -40.53 -41.85
CA LYS A 657 -24.23 -40.19 -41.87
C LYS A 657 -24.64 -39.37 -40.65
N VAL A 658 -24.11 -39.69 -39.46
CA VAL A 658 -24.36 -38.94 -38.23
C VAL A 658 -23.92 -37.48 -38.37
N VAL A 659 -22.69 -37.22 -38.84
CA VAL A 659 -22.18 -35.85 -39.09
C VAL A 659 -23.07 -35.10 -40.07
N ALA A 660 -23.51 -35.75 -41.16
CA ALA A 660 -24.41 -35.14 -42.13
C ALA A 660 -25.80 -34.81 -41.56
N GLU A 661 -26.34 -35.66 -40.68
CA GLU A 661 -27.62 -35.44 -40.00
C GLU A 661 -27.52 -34.32 -38.94
N MET A 662 -26.43 -34.27 -38.18
CA MET A 662 -26.14 -33.18 -37.25
C MET A 662 -26.08 -31.83 -37.98
N ASN A 663 -25.35 -31.76 -39.10
CA ASN A 663 -25.34 -30.58 -39.98
C ASN A 663 -26.75 -30.22 -40.50
N ARG A 664 -27.57 -31.22 -40.88
CA ARG A 664 -28.94 -31.01 -41.39
C ARG A 664 -29.87 -30.42 -40.33
N LEU A 665 -29.68 -30.80 -39.07
CA LEU A 665 -30.48 -30.34 -37.93
C LEU A 665 -30.00 -29.00 -37.35
N GLY A 666 -28.75 -28.60 -37.62
CA GLY A 666 -28.11 -27.48 -36.91
C GLY A 666 -27.58 -27.87 -35.53
N MET A 667 -27.29 -29.16 -35.32
CA MET A 667 -26.61 -29.66 -34.12
C MET A 667 -25.09 -29.52 -34.30
N ILE A 668 -24.41 -29.01 -33.28
CA ILE A 668 -22.95 -28.81 -33.28
C ILE A 668 -22.27 -30.19 -33.25
N VAL A 669 -21.35 -30.39 -34.18
CA VAL A 669 -20.43 -31.54 -34.16
C VAL A 669 -19.26 -31.18 -33.23
N ASP A 670 -19.11 -31.92 -32.13
CA ASP A 670 -17.98 -31.76 -31.22
C ASP A 670 -16.90 -32.81 -31.50
N VAL A 671 -15.69 -32.32 -31.76
CA VAL A 671 -14.49 -33.12 -32.08
C VAL A 671 -13.51 -33.21 -30.91
N SER A 672 -13.91 -32.82 -29.71
CA SER A 672 -13.18 -33.24 -28.51
C SER A 672 -13.12 -34.78 -28.43
N HIS A 673 -12.07 -35.32 -27.82
CA HIS A 673 -11.80 -36.77 -27.69
C HIS A 673 -11.53 -37.58 -28.97
N VAL A 674 -11.93 -37.15 -30.16
CA VAL A 674 -11.77 -37.96 -31.40
C VAL A 674 -10.30 -38.09 -31.82
N SER A 675 -9.98 -39.12 -32.62
CA SER A 675 -8.64 -39.28 -33.20
C SER A 675 -8.32 -38.22 -34.25
N ASP A 676 -7.03 -38.00 -34.54
CA ASP A 676 -6.61 -37.06 -35.58
C ASP A 676 -7.24 -37.40 -36.95
N GLU A 677 -7.25 -38.69 -37.32
CA GLU A 677 -7.90 -39.17 -38.55
C GLU A 677 -9.41 -38.89 -38.57
N THR A 678 -10.09 -39.01 -37.41
CA THR A 678 -11.51 -38.66 -37.28
C THR A 678 -11.70 -37.16 -37.47
N PHE A 679 -10.88 -36.33 -36.81
CA PHE A 679 -10.94 -34.88 -36.94
C PHE A 679 -10.83 -34.44 -38.39
N TYR A 680 -9.79 -34.89 -39.12
CA TYR A 680 -9.58 -34.48 -40.51
C TYR A 680 -10.75 -34.92 -41.42
N GLN A 681 -11.32 -36.11 -41.21
CA GLN A 681 -12.50 -36.56 -41.96
C GLN A 681 -13.78 -35.79 -41.61
N VAL A 682 -13.98 -35.37 -40.35
CA VAL A 682 -15.07 -34.47 -39.97
C VAL A 682 -14.90 -33.11 -40.65
N MET A 683 -13.70 -32.54 -40.65
CA MET A 683 -13.42 -31.25 -41.30
C MET A 683 -13.55 -31.31 -42.83
N GLU A 684 -13.33 -32.48 -43.44
CA GLU A 684 -13.57 -32.73 -44.87
C GLU A 684 -15.08 -32.70 -45.19
N ILE A 685 -15.89 -33.48 -44.47
CA ILE A 685 -17.31 -33.70 -44.83
C ILE A 685 -18.30 -32.69 -44.22
N SER A 686 -17.94 -32.01 -43.13
CA SER A 686 -18.86 -31.08 -42.46
C SER A 686 -19.13 -29.86 -43.32
N LYS A 687 -20.42 -29.52 -43.43
CA LYS A 687 -20.95 -28.34 -44.13
C LYS A 687 -21.25 -27.16 -43.20
N ALA A 688 -21.13 -27.38 -41.89
CA ALA A 688 -21.30 -26.37 -40.86
C ALA A 688 -20.04 -26.27 -39.98
N PRO A 689 -19.85 -25.17 -39.25
CA PRO A 689 -18.81 -25.05 -38.22
C PRO A 689 -18.79 -26.24 -37.26
N VAL A 690 -17.58 -26.62 -36.89
CA VAL A 690 -17.27 -27.70 -35.94
C VAL A 690 -16.68 -27.04 -34.69
N VAL A 691 -16.91 -27.61 -33.52
CA VAL A 691 -16.38 -27.06 -32.26
C VAL A 691 -15.53 -28.14 -31.57
N ALA A 692 -14.47 -27.74 -30.88
CA ALA A 692 -13.83 -28.60 -29.89
C ALA A 692 -14.21 -28.04 -28.51
N THR A 693 -15.27 -28.58 -27.89
CA THR A 693 -15.92 -27.99 -26.71
C THR A 693 -15.08 -28.01 -25.43
N HIS A 694 -14.04 -28.84 -25.38
CA HIS A 694 -13.09 -28.91 -24.26
C HIS A 694 -11.77 -29.56 -24.74
N SER A 695 -10.94 -28.81 -25.46
CA SER A 695 -9.66 -29.30 -25.99
C SER A 695 -8.58 -28.24 -25.89
N SER A 696 -7.33 -28.68 -25.73
CA SER A 696 -6.19 -27.80 -25.47
C SER A 696 -5.07 -28.00 -26.51
N CYS A 697 -4.13 -27.06 -26.59
CA CYS A 697 -3.06 -27.05 -27.59
C CYS A 697 -1.99 -28.12 -27.31
N ARG A 698 -1.74 -29.01 -28.27
CA ARG A 698 -0.71 -30.07 -28.25
C ARG A 698 0.70 -29.52 -28.11
N HIS A 699 0.90 -28.23 -28.45
CA HIS A 699 2.12 -27.47 -28.24
C HIS A 699 2.72 -27.65 -26.82
N PHE A 700 1.87 -27.60 -25.79
CA PHE A 700 2.28 -27.72 -24.39
C PHE A 700 2.24 -29.17 -23.86
N THR A 701 1.65 -30.10 -24.61
CA THR A 701 1.59 -31.54 -24.31
C THR A 701 2.07 -32.38 -25.53
N PRO A 702 3.34 -32.24 -25.93
CA PRO A 702 3.84 -32.80 -27.19
C PRO A 702 3.73 -34.32 -27.23
N GLY A 703 3.19 -34.85 -28.33
CA GLY A 703 2.98 -36.29 -28.55
C GLY A 703 1.71 -36.86 -27.91
N TRP A 704 0.84 -36.04 -27.30
CA TRP A 704 -0.42 -36.51 -26.73
C TRP A 704 -1.63 -36.09 -27.59
N GLU A 705 -2.21 -37.07 -28.28
CA GLU A 705 -3.23 -36.87 -29.32
C GLU A 705 -4.54 -36.25 -28.83
N ARG A 706 -4.90 -36.43 -27.55
CA ARG A 706 -6.11 -35.84 -26.96
C ARG A 706 -6.15 -34.31 -27.05
N ASN A 707 -4.99 -33.66 -27.15
CA ASN A 707 -4.88 -32.24 -27.45
C ASN A 707 -4.66 -32.01 -28.95
N MET A 708 -5.19 -30.90 -29.48
CA MET A 708 -5.14 -30.58 -30.91
C MET A 708 -3.80 -29.92 -31.28
N ASP A 709 -3.19 -30.31 -32.40
CA ASP A 709 -2.01 -29.60 -32.90
C ASP A 709 -2.36 -28.32 -33.67
N ASP A 710 -1.33 -27.52 -33.95
CA ASP A 710 -1.45 -26.21 -34.57
C ASP A 710 -2.08 -26.27 -35.97
N GLU A 711 -1.94 -27.37 -36.72
CA GLU A 711 -2.56 -27.52 -38.04
C GLU A 711 -4.04 -27.91 -37.93
N MET A 712 -4.40 -28.76 -36.96
CA MET A 712 -5.81 -29.01 -36.62
C MET A 712 -6.52 -27.71 -36.19
N ILE A 713 -5.90 -26.90 -35.33
CA ILE A 713 -6.45 -25.62 -34.86
C ILE A 713 -6.66 -24.66 -36.05
N LYS A 714 -5.66 -24.51 -36.94
CA LYS A 714 -5.79 -23.71 -38.17
C LYS A 714 -6.90 -24.19 -39.09
N LEU A 715 -7.04 -25.51 -39.28
CA LEU A 715 -8.09 -26.08 -40.12
C LEU A 715 -9.49 -25.87 -39.54
N LEU A 716 -9.63 -26.00 -38.22
CA LEU A 716 -10.88 -25.73 -37.49
C LEU A 716 -11.34 -24.29 -37.72
N ALA A 717 -10.46 -23.32 -37.45
CA ALA A 717 -10.74 -21.90 -37.63
C ALA A 717 -11.04 -21.53 -39.10
N LYS A 718 -10.24 -22.05 -40.05
CA LYS A 718 -10.47 -21.85 -41.51
C LYS A 718 -11.86 -22.32 -41.98
N LYS A 719 -12.50 -23.22 -41.23
CA LYS A 719 -13.84 -23.76 -41.48
C LYS A 719 -14.93 -23.10 -40.61
N GLY A 720 -14.61 -22.00 -39.93
CA GLY A 720 -15.52 -21.25 -39.06
C GLY A 720 -15.71 -21.85 -37.66
N GLY A 721 -14.90 -22.83 -37.28
CA GLY A 721 -14.99 -23.52 -35.98
C GLY A 721 -14.29 -22.79 -34.83
N VAL A 722 -14.45 -23.32 -33.61
CA VAL A 722 -13.92 -22.74 -32.36
C VAL A 722 -13.29 -23.82 -31.48
N ILE A 723 -12.12 -23.54 -30.88
CA ILE A 723 -11.47 -24.40 -29.87
C ILE A 723 -11.62 -23.81 -28.46
N GLN A 724 -12.46 -24.44 -27.64
CA GLN A 724 -12.66 -24.06 -26.24
C GLN A 724 -11.58 -24.71 -25.36
N ILE A 725 -10.67 -23.89 -24.83
CA ILE A 725 -9.53 -24.33 -24.01
C ILE A 725 -10.01 -24.93 -22.67
N THR A 726 -9.69 -26.21 -22.42
CA THR A 726 -10.08 -26.88 -21.18
C THR A 726 -9.11 -26.61 -20.03
N PHE A 727 -9.65 -26.33 -18.84
CA PHE A 727 -8.86 -25.92 -17.65
C PHE A 727 -8.29 -27.12 -16.85
N GLY A 728 -8.49 -28.36 -17.31
CA GLY A 728 -7.96 -29.54 -16.62
C GLY A 728 -6.43 -29.58 -16.66
N SER A 729 -5.77 -29.67 -15.50
CA SER A 729 -4.30 -29.50 -15.40
C SER A 729 -3.46 -30.44 -16.28
N MET A 730 -3.93 -31.67 -16.53
CA MET A 730 -3.24 -32.63 -17.43
C MET A 730 -3.34 -32.27 -18.92
N PHE A 731 -4.23 -31.35 -19.29
CA PHE A 731 -4.44 -30.85 -20.64
C PHE A 731 -3.71 -29.53 -20.92
N VAL A 732 -3.42 -28.73 -19.89
CA VAL A 732 -2.71 -27.43 -20.06
C VAL A 732 -1.25 -27.45 -19.61
N ASN A 733 -0.83 -28.44 -18.82
CA ASN A 733 0.53 -28.48 -18.30
C ASN A 733 1.25 -29.80 -18.66
N GLY A 734 2.28 -29.71 -19.50
CA GLY A 734 3.07 -30.86 -19.98
C GLY A 734 3.80 -31.66 -18.91
N LYS A 735 4.03 -31.11 -17.72
CA LYS A 735 4.56 -31.85 -16.55
C LYS A 735 3.45 -32.72 -15.94
N VAL A 736 2.29 -32.13 -15.66
CA VAL A 736 1.11 -32.84 -15.12
C VAL A 736 0.66 -33.94 -16.07
N ASN A 737 0.65 -33.65 -17.37
CA ASN A 737 0.35 -34.59 -18.45
C ASN A 737 1.19 -35.89 -18.38
N LYS A 738 2.49 -35.77 -18.05
CA LYS A 738 3.42 -36.93 -17.91
C LYS A 738 3.29 -37.62 -16.56
N GLU A 739 3.10 -36.86 -15.48
CA GLU A 739 2.90 -37.42 -14.13
C GLU A 739 1.65 -38.30 -14.02
N PHE A 740 0.55 -37.90 -14.66
CA PHE A 740 -0.75 -38.55 -14.53
C PHE A 740 -0.76 -40.04 -14.95
N PRO A 741 -0.37 -40.41 -16.19
CA PRO A 741 -0.30 -41.82 -16.59
C PRO A 741 0.78 -42.58 -15.81
N ALA A 742 1.90 -41.96 -15.46
CA ALA A 742 2.98 -42.60 -14.70
C ALA A 742 2.53 -43.04 -13.30
N LYS A 743 1.86 -42.15 -12.55
CA LYS A 743 1.31 -42.45 -11.22
C LYS A 743 0.17 -43.47 -11.30
N ARG A 744 -0.74 -43.37 -12.29
CA ARG A 744 -1.79 -44.39 -12.50
C ARG A 744 -1.23 -45.75 -12.91
N LYS A 745 -0.14 -45.80 -13.68
CA LYS A 745 0.60 -47.03 -14.01
C LYS A 745 1.19 -47.64 -12.74
N HIS A 746 1.91 -46.87 -11.92
CA HIS A 746 2.45 -47.33 -10.63
C HIS A 746 1.36 -47.93 -9.73
N ILE A 747 0.24 -47.21 -9.54
CA ILE A 747 -0.88 -47.71 -8.72
C ILE A 747 -1.42 -49.04 -9.26
N ARG A 748 -1.60 -49.16 -10.59
CA ARG A 748 -2.10 -50.39 -11.24
C ARG A 748 -1.12 -51.55 -11.08
N GLU A 749 0.17 -51.30 -11.27
CA GLU A 749 1.25 -52.30 -11.14
C GLU A 749 1.40 -52.76 -9.69
N TYR A 750 1.34 -51.85 -8.72
CA TYR A 750 1.38 -52.18 -7.30
C TYR A 750 0.16 -53.01 -6.87
N ILE A 751 -1.06 -52.60 -7.25
CA ILE A 751 -2.31 -53.35 -6.99
C ILE A 751 -2.20 -54.78 -7.55
N LYS A 752 -1.66 -54.94 -8.77
CA LYS A 752 -1.45 -56.23 -9.41
C LYS A 752 -0.39 -57.07 -8.69
N ALA A 753 0.76 -56.48 -8.36
CA ALA A 753 1.88 -57.17 -7.70
C ALA A 753 1.51 -57.67 -6.29
N HIS A 754 0.66 -56.93 -5.58
CA HIS A 754 0.25 -57.25 -4.21
C HIS A 754 -1.15 -57.90 -4.13
N ASN A 755 -1.77 -58.24 -5.27
CA ASN A 755 -3.12 -58.83 -5.35
C ASN A 755 -4.19 -58.09 -4.52
N LEU A 756 -4.09 -56.76 -4.39
CA LEU A 756 -5.04 -55.97 -3.59
C LEU A 756 -6.45 -56.12 -4.18
N GLN A 757 -7.46 -56.33 -3.34
CA GLN A 757 -8.87 -56.45 -3.77
C GLN A 757 -9.79 -55.51 -2.99
N GLY A 758 -10.98 -55.25 -3.55
CA GLY A 758 -11.99 -54.39 -2.93
C GLY A 758 -11.44 -53.03 -2.49
N ASP A 759 -11.75 -52.65 -1.25
CA ASP A 759 -11.37 -51.39 -0.62
C ASP A 759 -9.85 -51.20 -0.45
N GLN A 760 -9.06 -52.29 -0.46
CA GLN A 760 -7.60 -52.22 -0.36
C GLN A 760 -6.98 -51.47 -1.55
N LYS A 761 -7.57 -51.61 -2.74
CA LYS A 761 -7.16 -50.87 -3.95
C LYS A 761 -7.28 -49.37 -3.73
N ASP A 762 -8.44 -48.93 -3.25
CA ASP A 762 -8.75 -47.52 -3.04
C ASP A 762 -7.98 -46.92 -1.87
N LYS A 763 -7.78 -47.68 -0.79
CA LYS A 763 -6.95 -47.28 0.35
C LYS A 763 -5.50 -47.04 -0.07
N TYR A 764 -4.91 -47.98 -0.82
CA TYR A 764 -3.54 -47.82 -1.33
C TYR A 764 -3.44 -46.65 -2.32
N ALA A 765 -4.34 -46.54 -3.29
CA ALA A 765 -4.34 -45.44 -4.26
C ALA A 765 -4.45 -44.06 -3.57
N LYS A 766 -5.30 -43.92 -2.55
CA LYS A 766 -5.44 -42.68 -1.76
C LYS A 766 -4.18 -42.38 -0.94
N ALA A 767 -3.57 -43.38 -0.30
CA ALA A 767 -2.34 -43.19 0.47
C ALA A 767 -1.18 -42.76 -0.44
N TYR A 768 -0.95 -43.48 -1.54
CA TYR A 768 0.09 -43.16 -2.51
C TYR A 768 -0.06 -41.75 -3.09
N LEU A 769 -1.28 -41.32 -3.46
CA LEU A 769 -1.53 -39.98 -3.99
C LEU A 769 -1.49 -38.87 -2.92
N LYS A 770 -1.64 -39.20 -1.64
CA LYS A 770 -1.42 -38.25 -0.53
C LYS A 770 0.08 -37.99 -0.31
N GLU A 771 0.91 -39.02 -0.44
CA GLU A 771 2.37 -38.94 -0.34
C GLU A 771 3.02 -38.40 -1.62
N ASN A 772 2.38 -38.64 -2.78
CA ASN A 772 2.87 -38.27 -4.12
C ASN A 772 1.83 -37.42 -4.87
N PRO A 773 1.41 -36.25 -4.35
CA PRO A 773 0.38 -35.42 -4.96
C PRO A 773 0.76 -35.06 -6.41
N TYR A 774 -0.24 -34.92 -7.29
CA TYR A 774 -0.01 -34.40 -8.63
C TYR A 774 0.47 -32.95 -8.57
N SER A 775 1.40 -32.58 -9.43
CA SER A 775 1.59 -31.17 -9.78
C SER A 775 0.26 -30.58 -10.25
N GLN A 776 0.04 -29.29 -10.00
CA GLN A 776 -1.13 -28.55 -10.49
C GLN A 776 -0.70 -27.56 -11.57
N ALA A 777 -1.63 -27.26 -12.47
CA ALA A 777 -1.54 -26.13 -13.39
C ALA A 777 -2.16 -24.90 -12.73
N ASP A 778 -1.81 -23.71 -13.20
CA ASP A 778 -2.41 -22.45 -12.77
C ASP A 778 -3.10 -21.69 -13.93
N VAL A 779 -3.55 -20.46 -13.67
CA VAL A 779 -4.23 -19.63 -14.69
C VAL A 779 -3.29 -19.11 -15.77
N ALA A 780 -1.97 -19.10 -15.56
CA ALA A 780 -1.00 -18.71 -16.58
C ALA A 780 -0.78 -19.83 -17.59
N ASP A 781 -0.81 -21.11 -17.17
CA ASP A 781 -0.85 -22.25 -18.10
C ASP A 781 -2.07 -22.14 -19.05
N VAL A 782 -3.25 -21.81 -18.51
CA VAL A 782 -4.49 -21.62 -19.30
C VAL A 782 -4.37 -20.40 -20.23
N ALA A 783 -3.87 -19.27 -19.73
CA ALA A 783 -3.67 -18.07 -20.55
C ALA A 783 -2.68 -18.32 -21.70
N ALA A 784 -1.58 -19.06 -21.46
CA ALA A 784 -0.62 -19.42 -22.50
C ALA A 784 -1.24 -20.28 -23.63
N HIS A 785 -2.20 -21.15 -23.29
CA HIS A 785 -2.98 -21.90 -24.29
C HIS A 785 -3.88 -20.98 -25.13
N ILE A 786 -4.60 -20.04 -24.49
CA ILE A 786 -5.45 -19.07 -25.17
C ILE A 786 -4.59 -18.17 -26.08
N ASP A 787 -3.51 -17.58 -25.56
CA ASP A 787 -2.60 -16.73 -26.34
C ASP A 787 -1.99 -17.45 -27.54
N HIS A 788 -1.60 -18.73 -27.38
CA HIS A 788 -1.09 -19.54 -28.50
C HIS A 788 -2.17 -19.78 -29.55
N ALA A 789 -3.38 -20.17 -29.16
CA ALA A 789 -4.49 -20.37 -30.09
C ALA A 789 -4.87 -19.05 -30.82
N VAL A 790 -5.04 -17.95 -30.08
CA VAL A 790 -5.34 -16.62 -30.64
C VAL A 790 -4.23 -16.16 -31.61
N LYS A 791 -2.96 -16.44 -31.31
CA LYS A 791 -1.83 -16.16 -32.21
C LYS A 791 -1.84 -17.00 -33.49
N LEU A 792 -2.38 -18.21 -33.46
CA LEU A 792 -2.50 -19.08 -34.63
C LEU A 792 -3.68 -18.70 -35.53
N VAL A 793 -4.84 -18.35 -34.95
CA VAL A 793 -6.11 -18.27 -35.68
C VAL A 793 -6.96 -17.01 -35.45
N GLY A 794 -6.57 -16.13 -34.53
CA GLY A 794 -7.35 -14.96 -34.14
C GLY A 794 -8.36 -15.24 -33.02
N ILE A 795 -8.90 -14.16 -32.45
CA ILE A 795 -9.78 -14.21 -31.27
C ILE A 795 -11.18 -14.78 -31.55
N ASP A 796 -11.65 -14.72 -32.80
CA ASP A 796 -12.99 -15.20 -33.19
C ASP A 796 -13.12 -16.74 -33.21
N HIS A 797 -12.04 -17.46 -32.90
CA HIS A 797 -11.93 -18.93 -33.06
C HIS A 797 -11.48 -19.67 -31.79
N VAL A 798 -11.48 -19.00 -30.63
CA VAL A 798 -11.04 -19.53 -29.32
C VAL A 798 -12.13 -19.29 -28.28
#